data_AF-A0AAV2YVQ1-F1
#
_entry.id   AF-A0AAV2YVQ1-F1
#
_cell.length_a   1.000
_cell.length_b   1.000
_cell.length_c   1.000
_cell.angle_alpha   90.00
_cell.angle_beta   90.00
_cell.angle_gamma   90.00
#
_symmetry.space_group_name_H-M   'P 1'
#
loop_
_entity.id
_entity.type
_entity.pdbx_description
1 polymer ?
#
loop_
_entity_poly.entity_id
_entity_poly.type
_entity_poly.pdbx_seq_one_letter_code
_entity_poly.pdbx_strand_id
1 'polypeptide(L)'
;MPHLTSSVQSPNTAQHGSPDDDQAPGGIFGYGKTKPFWNMWKPYWPEQALHEMNANHFLLDVGALSSNHDRACEAFYQLYGGTVDYGEAHSEHHDGQRLDMENDDGVVWDGMGRDTCVTATHIRRRCIQDGVRATRCGATAAIELYQLICTDAFGVGSTHEWVASITSVAGPLSGTTMTHLFEIHSTKMVPYSLGHAISTSLGLWYTLCNDFPILKRVYDYRMPQWRHVHSYLEVVAPTGRLNNSVDLTIFDIMPIIRMERNSRLVHMDKPFLVSIATSSHVQIPTLELVLLAVLLALLPACVVAPHVPLALAVVVAVTLFRRVQQLDFAAIPTCYAMMWAMRRRVRSLHQIFDDFHAPCWESNDGVVNLVSMLKPSFPRQLLKNSPKQDDSDDDWSDAASTASSSSSCASDPQDAPTEHEVLDALYDHQETASRELRRGRWYVHHVKKNHMAGTYFDSGAPEMYRNLFRLITERFEQHTDAETDNRSSPNLVSMDAPARSANASTTTRFPVVLIHGVFGYGKTKPFFNTWPPYWPEKELHEMNPNHVFVDLGMISSDYDRACELFHQLRGGRVDYGEEHSKKTKHSRYGETYERALHPNWSADNPVHLVGHSFGATTAIELYQLLCEDAFGVGSNHKWVRSIVSIAGPLTGSTVTHMVGLHDAQVMRRGSVLHMIGFVLAYYYKFYNRFPVFKKVFDFRMPQWSNESYWQLTSPRGNINTTCDMAVHSALPARRIERNSQLKHMNKLYLMSIATSPRSFHFPKAEVATFAVMVLFAIGKFPRWWPQWARLRAFRSAVVLVACYTLKKRMEKIDIGKVPTLYGLSFLMRHRVKTLHQIFDGFDADDWQHNDGIVNVQSMIRPWFPKPQDIEREVQQEQESLATNGMTSSASCASLSSSMARCESHISIDGFHKYWEEHEELTTQHHVDGNGTHAPRPRIKRFEKGRWYLYRVKSNHFAGTYFDNDAVDLYKSLFTLMKLEYEQDDHTSPPSAHYQNGHGHAMQPAATIG
;
A
#
# COMPACT_ATOMS: atom_id res chain seq x y z
N MET A 1 39.67 -58.37 6.99
CA MET A 1 39.74 -59.44 5.96
C MET A 1 38.56 -59.27 5.00
N PRO A 2 38.74 -59.40 3.69
CA PRO A 2 39.06 -58.23 2.85
C PRO A 2 38.25 -58.12 1.52
N HIS A 3 38.55 -57.02 0.79
CA HIS A 3 38.55 -56.85 -0.69
C HIS A 3 37.30 -56.21 -1.35
N LEU A 4 37.38 -55.23 -2.28
CA LEU A 4 38.41 -54.89 -3.29
C LEU A 4 38.48 -53.39 -3.66
N THR A 5 39.67 -53.03 -4.14
CA THR A 5 40.27 -51.81 -4.74
C THR A 5 39.68 -51.35 -6.09
N SER A 6 39.83 -50.12 -6.60
CA SER A 6 41.07 -49.53 -7.19
C SER A 6 40.73 -48.13 -7.81
N SER A 7 41.40 -47.03 -7.45
CA SER A 7 42.56 -46.34 -8.07
C SER A 7 42.32 -45.61 -9.40
N VAL A 8 42.54 -44.27 -9.44
CA VAL A 8 42.96 -43.53 -10.65
C VAL A 8 43.97 -42.42 -10.27
N GLN A 9 44.98 -42.27 -11.11
CA GLN A 9 46.24 -41.54 -11.01
C GLN A 9 46.15 -40.04 -11.40
N SER A 10 47.15 -39.26 -10.96
CA SER A 10 47.62 -37.97 -11.52
C SER A 10 48.89 -38.19 -12.39
N PRO A 11 49.67 -37.20 -12.93
CA PRO A 11 49.56 -35.72 -12.97
C PRO A 11 50.05 -35.02 -14.29
N ASN A 12 50.14 -33.66 -14.26
CA ASN A 12 50.99 -32.71 -15.05
C ASN A 12 50.49 -32.23 -16.45
N THR A 13 50.62 -30.97 -16.92
CA THR A 13 51.37 -29.75 -16.49
C THR A 13 50.85 -28.47 -17.19
N ALA A 14 51.07 -27.33 -16.51
CA ALA A 14 50.90 -25.89 -16.78
C ALA A 14 50.85 -25.27 -18.21
N GLN A 15 50.13 -24.14 -18.34
CA GLN A 15 50.67 -22.85 -18.85
C GLN A 15 49.84 -21.62 -18.40
N HIS A 16 50.56 -20.52 -18.14
CA HIS A 16 50.15 -19.22 -17.58
C HIS A 16 49.40 -18.29 -18.56
N GLY A 17 48.55 -17.42 -18.00
CA GLY A 17 48.13 -16.13 -18.60
C GLY A 17 47.14 -15.37 -17.71
N SER A 18 47.58 -14.24 -17.12
CA SER A 18 46.75 -13.14 -16.55
C SER A 18 46.75 -11.98 -17.58
N PRO A 19 45.84 -10.97 -17.58
CA PRO A 19 45.20 -10.36 -16.39
C PRO A 19 43.76 -9.79 -16.56
N ASP A 20 43.31 -9.13 -15.48
CA ASP A 20 42.32 -8.04 -15.35
C ASP A 20 40.82 -8.30 -15.06
N ASP A 21 40.46 -7.70 -13.92
CA ASP A 21 39.19 -7.31 -13.28
C ASP A 21 37.91 -7.23 -14.13
N ASP A 22 36.89 -7.98 -13.69
CA ASP A 22 35.53 -7.47 -13.40
C ASP A 22 34.62 -8.66 -13.02
N GLN A 23 34.47 -8.96 -11.73
CA GLN A 23 33.36 -9.77 -11.23
C GLN A 23 32.67 -9.07 -10.05
N ALA A 24 31.47 -8.56 -10.34
CA ALA A 24 30.48 -8.15 -9.37
C ALA A 24 30.05 -9.34 -8.48
N PRO A 25 29.85 -9.15 -7.16
CA PRO A 25 29.33 -10.21 -6.31
C PRO A 25 27.82 -10.39 -6.55
N GLY A 26 27.40 -11.63 -6.77
CA GLY A 26 26.00 -12.03 -6.88
C GLY A 26 25.28 -11.85 -5.54
N GLY A 27 24.27 -10.96 -5.53
CA GLY A 27 23.38 -10.73 -4.40
C GLY A 27 22.42 -11.90 -4.16
N ILE A 28 22.40 -12.35 -2.91
CA ILE A 28 21.62 -13.47 -2.37
C ILE A 28 20.28 -12.95 -1.83
N PHE A 29 19.22 -13.70 -2.12
CA PHE A 29 17.85 -13.73 -1.60
C PHE A 29 17.41 -12.76 -0.46
N GLY A 30 16.78 -11.63 -0.82
CA GLY A 30 15.84 -10.93 0.06
C GLY A 30 14.43 -11.54 -0.02
N TYR A 31 13.98 -12.26 1.02
CA TYR A 31 12.64 -12.85 1.08
C TYR A 31 11.60 -11.84 1.60
N GLY A 32 10.89 -11.21 0.66
CA GLY A 32 9.80 -10.29 0.97
C GLY A 32 8.52 -10.96 1.50
N LYS A 33 7.89 -10.27 2.45
CA LYS A 33 6.45 -10.25 2.82
C LYS A 33 5.51 -11.10 1.92
N THR A 34 5.45 -12.42 2.11
CA THR A 34 4.49 -13.30 1.42
C THR A 34 3.18 -13.41 2.22
N LYS A 35 2.13 -12.71 1.78
CA LYS A 35 0.78 -12.84 2.36
C LYS A 35 0.14 -14.19 1.94
N PRO A 36 -0.31 -15.07 2.86
CA PRO A 36 -0.86 -16.38 2.53
C PRO A 36 -2.21 -16.33 1.79
N PHE A 37 -2.56 -17.43 1.12
CA PHE A 37 -3.73 -17.59 0.22
C PHE A 37 -5.09 -17.27 0.89
N TRP A 38 -5.20 -17.40 2.21
CA TRP A 38 -6.43 -17.27 2.99
C TRP A 38 -6.94 -15.82 3.17
N ASN A 39 -6.17 -14.79 2.79
CA ASN A 39 -6.58 -13.37 2.77
C ASN A 39 -7.60 -13.05 1.64
N MET A 40 -8.63 -13.89 1.47
CA MET A 40 -9.64 -13.84 0.42
C MET A 40 -11.02 -13.39 0.91
N TRP A 41 -11.20 -13.14 2.21
CA TRP A 41 -12.52 -13.06 2.86
C TRP A 41 -12.63 -11.85 3.81
N LYS A 42 -12.74 -10.62 3.25
CA LYS A 42 -12.77 -9.24 3.83
C LYS A 42 -11.43 -8.45 3.74
N PRO A 43 -11.41 -7.13 3.44
CA PRO A 43 -10.14 -6.37 3.39
C PRO A 43 -9.70 -5.78 4.74
N TYR A 44 -10.55 -5.83 5.76
CA TYR A 44 -10.32 -5.16 7.05
C TYR A 44 -9.41 -5.99 7.95
N TRP A 45 -8.11 -5.78 7.80
CA TRP A 45 -7.12 -6.16 8.80
C TRP A 45 -6.89 -4.98 9.76
N PRO A 46 -6.53 -5.19 11.05
CA PRO A 46 -6.32 -4.10 11.99
C PRO A 46 -5.29 -3.06 11.52
N GLU A 47 -4.32 -3.41 10.66
CA GLU A 47 -3.33 -2.47 10.09
C GLU A 47 -3.97 -1.17 9.59
N GLN A 48 -5.14 -1.23 8.96
CA GLN A 48 -5.80 -0.03 8.44
C GLN A 48 -6.28 0.88 9.58
N ALA A 49 -6.83 0.31 10.65
CA ALA A 49 -7.19 1.06 11.86
C ALA A 49 -5.95 1.56 12.62
N LEU A 50 -4.85 0.80 12.63
CA LEU A 50 -3.58 1.20 13.25
C LEU A 50 -2.90 2.34 12.50
N HIS A 51 -2.93 2.29 11.16
CA HIS A 51 -2.51 3.40 10.29
C HIS A 51 -3.39 4.64 10.49
N GLU A 52 -4.70 4.49 10.64
CA GLU A 52 -5.62 5.61 10.97
C GLU A 52 -5.29 6.29 12.32
N MET A 53 -4.70 5.56 13.27
CA MET A 53 -4.34 6.07 14.60
C MET A 53 -2.94 6.69 14.69
N ASN A 54 -2.14 6.62 13.61
CA ASN A 54 -0.73 7.04 13.60
C ASN A 54 0.11 6.43 14.75
N ALA A 55 -0.26 5.21 15.19
CA ALA A 55 0.47 4.51 16.25
C ALA A 55 1.67 3.78 15.62
N ASN A 56 2.89 4.00 16.14
CA ASN A 56 4.05 3.21 15.78
C ASN A 56 3.77 1.75 16.12
N HIS A 57 3.75 0.88 15.12
CA HIS A 57 3.46 -0.53 15.29
C HIS A 57 4.27 -1.37 14.32
N PHE A 58 4.71 -2.53 14.81
CA PHE A 58 5.44 -3.51 14.03
C PHE A 58 4.75 -4.87 14.15
N LEU A 59 4.65 -5.58 13.04
CA LEU A 59 4.12 -6.94 13.00
C LEU A 59 5.31 -7.91 12.92
N LEU A 60 5.46 -8.75 13.94
CA LEU A 60 6.48 -9.79 13.98
C LEU A 60 5.90 -11.11 13.46
N ASP A 61 6.57 -11.73 12.50
CA ASP A 61 6.13 -12.97 11.85
C ASP A 61 7.07 -14.13 12.19
N VAL A 62 6.70 -14.88 13.23
CA VAL A 62 7.48 -15.95 13.85
C VAL A 62 6.94 -17.33 13.48
N GLY A 63 7.74 -18.38 13.69
CA GLY A 63 7.41 -19.76 13.40
C GLY A 63 6.06 -20.19 13.97
N ALA A 64 5.17 -20.67 13.09
CA ALA A 64 3.78 -20.93 13.44
C ALA A 64 3.62 -22.10 14.41
N LEU A 65 4.54 -23.07 14.37
CA LEU A 65 4.56 -24.27 15.21
C LEU A 65 5.86 -24.42 16.04
N SER A 66 6.83 -23.51 15.88
CA SER A 66 8.08 -23.46 16.67
C SER A 66 7.79 -23.27 18.16
N SER A 67 8.71 -23.60 19.07
CA SER A 67 8.51 -23.37 20.50
C SER A 67 8.40 -21.88 20.84
N ASN A 68 7.91 -21.55 22.04
CA ASN A 68 7.89 -20.18 22.56
C ASN A 68 9.31 -19.59 22.65
N HIS A 69 10.33 -20.42 22.94
CA HIS A 69 11.73 -20.00 22.98
C HIS A 69 12.20 -19.59 21.59
N ASP A 70 12.02 -20.46 20.60
CA ASP A 70 12.40 -20.17 19.21
C ASP A 70 11.69 -18.94 18.66
N ARG A 71 10.38 -18.84 18.92
CA ARG A 71 9.57 -17.68 18.52
C ARG A 71 10.02 -16.39 19.21
N ALA A 72 10.52 -16.47 20.44
CA ALA A 72 11.05 -15.32 21.16
C ALA A 72 12.39 -14.88 20.56
N CYS A 73 13.30 -15.81 20.25
CA CYS A 73 14.55 -15.49 19.53
C CYS A 73 14.26 -14.87 18.17
N GLU A 74 13.38 -15.46 17.37
CA GLU A 74 12.98 -14.92 16.07
C GLU A 74 12.36 -13.52 16.18
N ALA A 75 11.50 -13.30 17.18
CA ALA A 75 10.91 -11.99 17.44
C ALA A 75 11.97 -10.95 17.83
N PHE A 76 12.94 -11.34 18.68
CA PHE A 76 14.04 -10.48 19.09
C PHE A 76 14.88 -10.04 17.88
N TYR A 77 15.35 -10.98 17.06
CA TYR A 77 16.19 -10.66 15.91
C TYR A 77 15.42 -9.99 14.75
N GLN A 78 14.09 -10.06 14.71
CA GLN A 78 13.28 -9.21 13.82
C GLN A 78 13.22 -7.76 14.31
N LEU A 79 13.22 -7.53 15.62
CA LEU A 79 13.26 -6.19 16.21
C LEU A 79 14.67 -5.58 16.15
N TYR A 80 15.67 -6.36 16.56
CA TYR A 80 17.06 -5.93 16.73
C TYR A 80 17.89 -5.97 15.44
N GLY A 81 17.58 -6.90 14.52
CA GLY A 81 18.39 -7.17 13.32
C GLY A 81 19.51 -8.19 13.57
N GLY A 82 19.99 -8.82 12.50
CA GLY A 82 21.06 -9.83 12.54
C GLY A 82 20.57 -11.27 12.38
N THR A 83 21.52 -12.21 12.49
CA THR A 83 21.27 -13.65 12.36
C THR A 83 20.56 -14.20 13.60
N VAL A 84 19.46 -14.92 13.41
CA VAL A 84 18.75 -15.58 14.51
C VAL A 84 19.67 -16.59 15.19
N ASP A 85 19.96 -16.40 16.48
CA ASP A 85 20.63 -17.39 17.35
C ASP A 85 19.61 -17.94 18.36
N TYR A 86 19.35 -19.24 18.28
CA TYR A 86 18.47 -19.95 19.20
C TYR A 86 19.18 -20.34 20.51
N GLY A 87 20.51 -20.20 20.58
CA GLY A 87 21.34 -20.52 21.72
C GLY A 87 21.93 -21.94 21.64
N GLU A 88 23.24 -22.06 21.87
CA GLU A 88 23.99 -23.32 21.73
C GLU A 88 23.43 -24.46 22.58
N ALA A 89 23.22 -24.23 23.88
CA ALA A 89 22.70 -25.23 24.79
C ALA A 89 21.26 -25.67 24.44
N HIS A 90 20.43 -24.76 23.92
CA HIS A 90 19.06 -25.07 23.50
C HIS A 90 19.06 -25.96 22.25
N SER A 91 19.84 -25.56 21.24
CA SER A 91 19.94 -26.29 19.97
C SER A 91 20.56 -27.68 20.13
N GLU A 92 21.58 -27.84 20.98
CA GLU A 92 22.15 -29.16 21.30
C GLU A 92 21.16 -30.05 22.04
N HIS A 93 20.39 -29.49 22.99
CA HIS A 93 19.43 -30.26 23.78
C HIS A 93 18.27 -30.81 22.94
N HIS A 94 17.84 -30.06 21.93
CA HIS A 94 16.67 -30.38 21.09
C HIS A 94 17.01 -30.94 19.70
N ASP A 95 18.30 -31.13 19.39
CA ASP A 95 18.78 -31.54 18.06
C ASP A 95 18.29 -30.57 16.95
N GLY A 96 18.29 -29.27 17.27
CA GLY A 96 17.90 -28.17 16.40
C GLY A 96 19.11 -27.45 15.80
N GLN A 97 18.92 -26.66 14.74
CA GLN A 97 19.97 -25.74 14.27
C GLN A 97 20.11 -24.55 15.22
N ARG A 98 21.35 -24.11 15.50
CA ARG A 98 21.67 -22.96 16.35
C ARG A 98 21.46 -21.62 15.68
N LEU A 99 22.06 -21.46 14.51
CA LEU A 99 22.01 -20.22 13.75
C LEU A 99 21.07 -20.42 12.56
N ASP A 100 20.26 -19.41 12.27
CA ASP A 100 19.40 -19.40 11.09
C ASP A 100 19.52 -18.10 10.27
N MET A 101 18.43 -17.52 9.77
CA MET A 101 18.41 -16.53 8.71
C MET A 101 19.00 -15.21 9.19
N GLU A 102 19.74 -14.57 8.31
CA GLU A 102 20.19 -13.19 8.47
C GLU A 102 19.01 -12.25 8.23
N ASN A 103 18.59 -11.51 9.26
CA ASN A 103 17.70 -10.37 9.09
C ASN A 103 18.59 -9.16 8.79
N ASP A 104 18.77 -8.86 7.50
CA ASP A 104 19.70 -7.82 7.03
C ASP A 104 19.33 -6.40 7.51
N ASP A 105 18.06 -6.15 7.86
CA ASP A 105 17.56 -4.87 8.37
C ASP A 105 16.63 -5.09 9.59
N GLY A 106 17.12 -4.82 10.81
CA GLY A 106 16.29 -4.84 12.03
C GLY A 106 15.24 -3.73 12.01
N VAL A 107 13.98 -4.06 12.32
CA VAL A 107 12.83 -3.15 12.11
C VAL A 107 12.87 -1.91 13.02
N VAL A 108 13.59 -1.96 14.13
CA VAL A 108 13.70 -0.86 15.12
C VAL A 108 15.06 -0.14 15.05
N TRP A 109 16.04 -0.68 14.33
CA TRP A 109 17.46 -0.36 14.54
C TRP A 109 18.17 0.27 13.32
N ASP A 110 17.54 1.28 12.70
CA ASP A 110 18.20 2.12 11.70
C ASP A 110 18.78 3.37 12.39
N GLY A 111 20.07 3.32 12.78
CA GLY A 111 20.77 4.49 13.35
C GLY A 111 21.78 4.24 14.47
N MET A 112 22.69 3.27 14.36
CA MET A 112 23.90 3.25 15.18
C MET A 112 25.06 2.69 14.35
N GLY A 113 25.83 3.60 13.76
CA GLY A 113 27.05 3.26 13.03
C GLY A 113 28.11 2.69 13.97
N ARG A 114 28.74 1.59 13.53
CA ARG A 114 30.00 1.12 14.09
C ARG A 114 31.06 2.17 13.76
N ASP A 115 31.42 2.98 14.75
CA ASP A 115 32.79 3.41 15.01
C ASP A 115 32.80 4.35 16.22
N THR A 116 33.81 4.16 17.07
CA THR A 116 34.24 4.97 18.24
C THR A 116 33.70 4.64 19.64
N CYS A 117 34.69 4.61 20.53
CA CYS A 117 34.70 4.18 21.92
C CYS A 117 34.22 5.30 22.86
N VAL A 118 33.32 4.93 23.79
CA VAL A 118 33.04 5.49 25.13
C VAL A 118 33.57 6.90 25.45
N THR A 119 32.69 7.91 25.50
CA THR A 119 32.33 8.61 26.77
C THR A 119 31.03 9.40 26.60
N ALA A 120 30.11 9.17 27.54
CA ALA A 120 28.71 9.59 27.52
C ALA A 120 28.50 11.04 27.99
N THR A 121 27.48 11.71 27.45
CA THR A 121 26.37 12.24 28.26
C THR A 121 25.19 12.69 27.38
N HIS A 122 23.99 12.22 27.74
CA HIS A 122 22.66 12.63 27.26
C HIS A 122 22.21 12.16 25.86
N ILE A 123 21.98 10.85 25.70
CA ILE A 123 21.00 10.31 24.74
C ILE A 123 20.06 9.39 25.52
N ARG A 124 18.79 9.79 25.64
CA ARG A 124 17.76 9.09 26.42
C ARG A 124 17.32 7.81 25.68
N ARG A 125 17.46 6.68 26.39
CA ARG A 125 16.91 5.33 26.15
C ARG A 125 15.43 5.35 25.70
N ARG A 126 15.06 5.16 24.43
CA ARG A 126 13.65 4.90 24.03
C ARG A 126 13.54 4.21 22.66
N CYS A 127 13.63 2.88 22.57
CA CYS A 127 13.27 2.15 21.33
C CYS A 127 12.49 0.85 21.52
N ILE A 128 12.34 0.34 22.75
CA ILE A 128 11.35 -0.70 23.07
C ILE A 128 10.47 -0.20 24.23
N GLN A 129 9.77 0.91 24.03
CA GLN A 129 8.86 1.46 25.06
C GLN A 129 7.36 1.34 24.71
N ASP A 130 7.00 0.81 23.53
CA ASP A 130 5.60 0.89 23.04
C ASP A 130 4.76 -0.39 23.30
N GLY A 131 5.29 -1.32 24.11
CA GLY A 131 4.60 -2.54 24.58
C GLY A 131 4.62 -3.72 23.59
N VAL A 132 4.70 -4.94 24.13
CA VAL A 132 4.66 -6.19 23.35
C VAL A 132 3.23 -6.71 23.32
N ARG A 133 2.65 -6.84 22.11
CA ARG A 133 1.29 -7.33 21.91
C ARG A 133 1.32 -8.67 21.19
N ALA A 134 0.57 -9.65 21.69
CA ALA A 134 0.49 -10.93 21.01
C ALA A 134 -0.84 -11.65 21.21
N THR A 135 -1.31 -12.29 20.13
CA THR A 135 -2.55 -13.08 20.11
C THR A 135 -2.25 -14.57 20.23
N ARG A 136 -3.08 -15.32 20.96
CA ARG A 136 -3.06 -16.80 21.07
C ARG A 136 -1.72 -17.32 21.63
N CYS A 137 -1.08 -18.31 21.00
CA CYS A 137 0.26 -18.79 21.40
C CYS A 137 1.34 -17.71 21.30
N GLY A 138 1.09 -16.61 20.61
CA GLY A 138 1.97 -15.44 20.66
C GLY A 138 2.06 -14.82 22.05
N ALA A 139 1.00 -14.88 22.87
CA ALA A 139 1.00 -14.29 24.21
C ALA A 139 2.03 -14.98 25.12
N THR A 140 2.18 -16.31 25.01
CA THR A 140 3.16 -17.07 25.77
C THR A 140 4.59 -16.85 25.25
N ALA A 141 4.76 -16.65 23.94
CA ALA A 141 6.04 -16.25 23.34
C ALA A 141 6.45 -14.82 23.71
N ALA A 142 5.49 -13.89 23.85
CA ALA A 142 5.76 -12.52 24.31
C ALA A 142 6.25 -12.48 25.77
N ILE A 143 5.67 -13.34 26.63
CA ILE A 143 6.16 -13.52 28.00
C ILE A 143 7.57 -14.11 27.96
N GLU A 144 7.83 -15.12 27.12
CA GLU A 144 9.16 -15.73 26.99
C GLU A 144 10.21 -14.71 26.51
N LEU A 145 9.89 -13.90 25.51
CA LEU A 145 10.74 -12.81 25.02
C LEU A 145 11.06 -11.82 26.15
N TYR A 146 10.05 -11.43 26.94
CA TYR A 146 10.28 -10.56 28.09
C TYR A 146 11.24 -11.19 29.11
N GLN A 147 11.14 -12.49 29.37
CA GLN A 147 12.06 -13.18 30.28
C GLN A 147 13.49 -13.21 29.71
N LEU A 148 13.68 -13.50 28.42
CA LEU A 148 14.99 -13.50 27.77
C LEU A 148 15.62 -12.09 27.77
N ILE A 149 14.82 -11.04 27.58
CA ILE A 149 15.23 -9.64 27.72
C ILE A 149 15.63 -9.31 29.16
N CYS A 150 14.89 -9.80 30.16
CA CYS A 150 15.20 -9.55 31.57
C CYS A 150 16.53 -10.19 32.00
N THR A 151 16.87 -11.35 31.44
CA THR A 151 18.10 -12.09 31.76
C THR A 151 19.28 -11.71 30.87
N ASP A 152 19.12 -10.74 29.97
CA ASP A 152 20.06 -10.40 28.90
C ASP A 152 20.58 -11.62 28.13
N ALA A 153 19.68 -12.54 27.77
CA ALA A 153 20.05 -13.81 27.14
C ALA A 153 20.77 -13.64 25.78
N PHE A 154 20.62 -12.46 25.15
CA PHE A 154 21.23 -12.12 23.87
C PHE A 154 22.56 -11.35 24.01
N GLY A 155 22.97 -10.97 25.23
CA GLY A 155 24.24 -10.28 25.50
C GLY A 155 24.34 -8.86 24.96
N VAL A 156 23.22 -8.14 24.86
CA VAL A 156 23.13 -6.78 24.30
C VAL A 156 22.90 -5.70 25.35
N GLY A 157 22.96 -6.05 26.64
CA GLY A 157 22.60 -5.13 27.74
C GLY A 157 21.09 -4.88 27.82
N SER A 158 20.28 -5.84 27.40
CA SER A 158 18.82 -5.78 27.48
C SER A 158 18.35 -5.90 28.94
N THR A 159 17.27 -5.19 29.28
CA THR A 159 16.70 -5.16 30.64
C THR A 159 15.18 -5.04 30.58
N HIS A 160 14.50 -5.27 31.71
CA HIS A 160 13.05 -5.14 31.84
C HIS A 160 12.47 -3.79 31.37
N GLU A 161 13.27 -2.71 31.35
CA GLU A 161 12.87 -1.39 30.85
C GLU A 161 12.53 -1.39 29.35
N TRP A 162 12.95 -2.42 28.61
CA TRP A 162 12.64 -2.62 27.19
C TRP A 162 11.21 -3.12 26.96
N VAL A 163 10.38 -3.32 27.98
CA VAL A 163 8.97 -3.71 27.77
C VAL A 163 8.07 -2.95 28.73
N ALA A 164 7.30 -2.00 28.19
CA ALA A 164 6.36 -1.21 28.99
C ALA A 164 5.09 -1.99 29.37
N SER A 165 4.57 -2.81 28.46
CA SER A 165 3.35 -3.59 28.68
C SER A 165 3.37 -4.92 27.92
N ILE A 166 2.63 -5.90 28.44
CA ILE A 166 2.37 -7.19 27.79
C ILE A 166 0.86 -7.35 27.68
N THR A 167 0.36 -7.47 26.45
CA THR A 167 -1.07 -7.73 26.20
C THR A 167 -1.28 -9.09 25.54
N SER A 168 -2.10 -9.92 26.19
CA SER A 168 -2.54 -11.24 25.71
C SER A 168 -3.96 -11.16 25.15
N VAL A 169 -4.18 -11.67 23.95
CA VAL A 169 -5.54 -11.83 23.38
C VAL A 169 -5.82 -13.31 23.12
N ALA A 170 -6.80 -13.88 23.83
CA ALA A 170 -7.14 -15.31 23.79
C ALA A 170 -5.92 -16.24 24.01
N GLY A 171 -4.92 -15.79 24.77
CA GLY A 171 -3.68 -16.52 24.99
C GLY A 171 -3.83 -17.65 26.02
N PRO A 172 -3.20 -18.83 25.82
CA PRO A 172 -3.20 -19.92 26.79
C PRO A 172 -2.15 -19.67 27.89
N LEU A 173 -2.34 -18.63 28.72
CA LEU A 173 -1.36 -18.22 29.73
C LEU A 173 -1.03 -19.33 30.74
N SER A 174 -1.98 -20.26 30.98
CA SER A 174 -1.78 -21.46 31.80
C SER A 174 -1.89 -22.77 30.99
N GLY A 175 -1.79 -22.71 29.65
CA GLY A 175 -1.92 -23.85 28.74
C GLY A 175 -3.36 -24.18 28.33
N THR A 176 -3.57 -25.22 27.55
CA THR A 176 -4.89 -25.65 27.07
C THR A 176 -5.07 -27.14 27.17
N THR A 177 -6.25 -27.59 27.62
CA THR A 177 -6.62 -29.00 27.64
C THR A 177 -6.89 -29.55 26.23
N MET A 178 -6.82 -28.72 25.19
CA MET A 178 -6.86 -29.18 23.79
C MET A 178 -5.75 -30.17 23.49
N THR A 179 -4.57 -30.05 24.12
CA THR A 179 -3.47 -31.02 23.94
C THR A 179 -3.89 -32.45 24.32
N HIS A 180 -4.70 -32.58 25.39
CA HIS A 180 -5.20 -33.87 25.87
C HIS A 180 -6.34 -34.45 25.01
N LEU A 181 -7.00 -33.60 24.20
CA LEU A 181 -7.92 -34.04 23.16
C LEU A 181 -7.15 -34.63 21.98
N PHE A 182 -5.95 -34.13 21.70
CA PHE A 182 -5.04 -34.66 20.68
C PHE A 182 -4.15 -35.80 21.19
N GLU A 183 -4.39 -36.30 22.40
CA GLU A 183 -3.58 -37.35 23.05
C GLU A 183 -2.09 -36.99 23.15
N ILE A 184 -1.84 -35.72 23.50
CA ILE A 184 -0.52 -35.21 23.83
C ILE A 184 -0.52 -34.94 25.34
N HIS A 185 0.18 -35.79 26.08
CA HIS A 185 0.29 -35.72 27.53
C HIS A 185 1.64 -36.29 27.98
N SER A 186 2.11 -35.91 29.17
CA SER A 186 3.39 -36.40 29.71
C SER A 186 4.57 -36.17 28.76
N THR A 187 4.60 -35.01 28.10
CA THR A 187 5.62 -34.58 27.12
C THR A 187 5.84 -35.57 25.98
N LYS A 188 4.82 -36.38 25.67
CA LYS A 188 4.86 -37.37 24.60
C LYS A 188 3.60 -37.28 23.77
N MET A 189 3.76 -37.47 22.47
CA MET A 189 2.66 -37.67 21.55
C MET A 189 2.35 -39.16 21.48
N VAL A 190 1.08 -39.55 21.67
CA VAL A 190 0.69 -40.96 21.56
C VAL A 190 0.79 -41.39 20.08
N PRO A 191 1.51 -42.48 19.75
CA PRO A 191 1.60 -42.99 18.38
C PRO A 191 0.22 -43.31 17.80
N TYR A 192 0.00 -42.91 16.54
CA TYR A 192 -1.26 -43.14 15.79
C TYR A 192 -2.51 -42.46 16.38
N SER A 193 -2.32 -41.56 17.34
CA SER A 193 -3.38 -40.69 17.86
C SER A 193 -3.85 -39.66 16.83
N LEU A 194 -4.92 -38.95 17.18
CA LEU A 194 -5.35 -37.75 16.44
C LEU A 194 -4.23 -36.69 16.38
N GLY A 195 -3.49 -36.50 17.47
CA GLY A 195 -2.34 -35.58 17.50
C GLY A 195 -1.23 -36.01 16.55
N HIS A 196 -0.92 -37.31 16.48
CA HIS A 196 0.05 -37.85 15.53
C HIS A 196 -0.36 -37.66 14.08
N ALA A 197 -1.64 -37.92 13.76
CA ALA A 197 -2.17 -37.70 12.42
C ALA A 197 -2.10 -36.22 12.00
N ILE A 198 -2.43 -35.30 12.91
CA ILE A 198 -2.32 -33.86 12.67
C ILE A 198 -0.84 -33.47 12.48
N SER A 199 0.04 -33.87 13.39
CA SER A 199 1.48 -33.58 13.34
C SER A 199 2.11 -34.07 12.04
N THR A 200 1.80 -35.31 11.64
CA THR A 200 2.26 -35.90 10.38
C THR A 200 1.78 -35.07 9.18
N SER A 201 0.52 -34.63 9.17
CA SER A 201 -0.02 -33.81 8.08
C SER A 201 0.67 -32.45 7.97
N LEU A 202 0.94 -31.80 9.11
CA LEU A 202 1.65 -30.51 9.15
C LEU A 202 3.12 -30.68 8.74
N GLY A 203 3.81 -31.69 9.24
CA GLY A 203 5.20 -31.99 8.89
C GLY A 203 5.37 -32.40 7.42
N LEU A 204 4.42 -33.15 6.85
CA LEU A 204 4.42 -33.48 5.42
C LEU A 204 4.29 -32.22 4.57
N TRP A 205 3.41 -31.29 4.95
CA TRP A 205 3.30 -30.00 4.28
C TRP A 205 4.59 -29.16 4.39
N TYR A 206 5.22 -29.14 5.57
CA TYR A 206 6.52 -28.51 5.79
C TYR A 206 7.60 -29.07 4.84
N THR A 207 7.71 -30.40 4.77
CA THR A 207 8.67 -31.10 3.91
C THR A 207 8.40 -30.80 2.43
N LEU A 208 7.13 -30.86 2.01
CA LEU A 208 6.70 -30.49 0.65
C LEU A 208 7.05 -29.04 0.31
N CYS A 209 6.93 -28.11 1.27
CA CYS A 209 7.31 -26.71 1.06
C CYS A 209 8.81 -26.53 0.86
N ASN A 210 9.64 -27.36 1.49
CA ASN A 210 11.09 -27.35 1.29
C ASN A 210 11.47 -27.94 -0.07
N ASP A 211 10.86 -29.04 -0.48
CA ASP A 211 11.11 -29.66 -1.80
C ASP A 211 10.57 -28.83 -2.96
N PHE A 212 9.44 -28.16 -2.75
CA PHE A 212 8.77 -27.32 -3.73
C PHE A 212 8.59 -25.90 -3.18
N PRO A 213 9.60 -25.01 -3.31
CA PRO A 213 9.55 -23.65 -2.80
C PRO A 213 8.34 -22.81 -3.27
N ILE A 214 7.71 -23.20 -4.39
CA ILE A 214 6.46 -22.58 -4.84
C ILE A 214 5.30 -22.77 -3.85
N LEU A 215 5.30 -23.85 -3.07
CA LEU A 215 4.28 -24.14 -2.05
C LEU A 215 4.41 -23.22 -0.82
N LYS A 216 5.60 -22.67 -0.54
CA LYS A 216 5.78 -21.61 0.48
C LYS A 216 4.95 -20.36 0.20
N ARG A 217 4.55 -20.13 -1.06
CA ARG A 217 3.61 -19.05 -1.44
C ARG A 217 2.16 -19.33 -1.02
N VAL A 218 1.82 -20.59 -0.74
CA VAL A 218 0.48 -20.99 -0.25
C VAL A 218 0.43 -20.81 1.26
N TYR A 219 1.37 -21.42 1.98
CA TYR A 219 1.56 -21.26 3.43
C TYR A 219 2.95 -21.78 3.86
N ASP A 220 3.74 -20.95 4.54
CA ASP A 220 5.05 -21.31 5.09
C ASP A 220 4.95 -21.39 6.62
N TYR A 221 5.36 -22.52 7.21
CA TYR A 221 5.37 -22.69 8.67
C TYR A 221 6.48 -21.91 9.36
N ARG A 222 7.51 -21.47 8.62
CA ARG A 222 8.68 -20.75 9.16
C ARG A 222 9.32 -21.51 10.34
N MET A 223 9.70 -22.75 10.10
CA MET A 223 10.40 -23.59 11.08
C MET A 223 11.83 -23.92 10.61
N PRO A 224 12.68 -22.90 10.44
CA PRO A 224 13.98 -23.09 9.83
C PRO A 224 14.96 -23.88 10.69
N GLN A 225 14.79 -23.89 12.02
CA GLN A 225 15.57 -24.71 12.95
C GLN A 225 15.43 -26.22 12.67
N TRP A 226 14.31 -26.61 12.06
CA TRP A 226 14.02 -27.99 11.61
C TRP A 226 14.37 -28.23 10.13
N ARG A 227 15.17 -27.35 9.48
CA ARG A 227 15.54 -27.52 8.06
C ARG A 227 16.20 -28.83 7.76
N HIS A 228 17.02 -29.34 8.66
CA HIS A 228 17.77 -30.58 8.49
C HIS A 228 16.88 -31.86 8.47
N VAL A 229 15.60 -31.75 8.84
CA VAL A 229 14.64 -32.87 8.76
C VAL A 229 14.01 -32.91 7.36
N HIS A 230 14.58 -33.73 6.48
CA HIS A 230 14.16 -33.83 5.07
C HIS A 230 13.43 -35.14 4.72
N SER A 231 13.48 -36.14 5.60
CA SER A 231 12.92 -37.47 5.31
C SER A 231 11.42 -37.52 5.57
N TYR A 232 10.64 -37.79 4.52
CA TYR A 232 9.20 -38.05 4.64
C TYR A 232 8.88 -39.19 5.61
N LEU A 233 9.73 -40.23 5.64
CA LEU A 233 9.56 -41.36 6.56
C LEU A 233 9.79 -40.93 8.02
N GLU A 234 10.74 -40.03 8.25
CA GLU A 234 11.02 -39.50 9.58
C GLU A 234 9.86 -38.63 10.08
N VAL A 235 9.27 -37.80 9.22
CA VAL A 235 8.13 -36.94 9.54
C VAL A 235 6.85 -37.72 9.87
N VAL A 236 6.64 -38.87 9.22
CA VAL A 236 5.49 -39.76 9.44
C VAL A 236 5.71 -40.71 10.62
N ALA A 237 6.96 -40.95 11.01
CA ALA A 237 7.27 -41.85 12.10
C ALA A 237 6.88 -41.22 13.45
N PRO A 238 6.20 -41.96 14.35
CA PRO A 238 5.93 -41.50 15.71
C PRO A 238 7.21 -41.16 16.49
N THR A 239 8.33 -41.81 16.13
CA THR A 239 9.65 -41.63 16.73
C THR A 239 10.56 -40.71 15.91
N GLY A 240 10.03 -40.03 14.90
CA GLY A 240 10.79 -39.03 14.15
C GLY A 240 11.21 -37.86 15.02
N ARG A 241 12.34 -37.21 14.68
CA ARG A 241 12.88 -36.08 15.47
C ARG A 241 11.83 -35.01 15.76
N LEU A 242 11.07 -34.61 14.74
CA LEU A 242 10.02 -33.60 14.88
C LEU A 242 8.87 -34.05 15.82
N ASN A 243 8.38 -35.29 15.68
CA ASN A 243 7.26 -35.80 16.49
C ASN A 243 7.67 -36.16 17.93
N ASN A 244 8.97 -36.38 18.18
CA ASN A 244 9.52 -36.73 19.48
C ASN A 244 10.18 -35.55 20.21
N SER A 245 10.29 -34.38 19.56
CA SER A 245 10.82 -33.17 20.18
C SER A 245 9.76 -32.45 21.00
N VAL A 246 10.14 -31.97 22.18
CA VAL A 246 9.30 -31.08 23.01
C VAL A 246 9.41 -29.60 22.59
N ASP A 247 10.32 -29.29 21.66
CA ASP A 247 10.62 -27.94 21.18
C ASP A 247 9.63 -27.50 20.07
N LEU A 248 8.34 -27.61 20.38
CA LEU A 248 7.23 -27.24 19.49
C LEU A 248 6.12 -26.56 20.31
N THR A 249 5.42 -25.59 19.70
CA THR A 249 4.31 -24.84 20.34
C THR A 249 3.29 -25.78 21.00
N ILE A 250 3.03 -26.97 20.44
CA ILE A 250 2.00 -27.89 20.94
C ILE A 250 2.31 -28.43 22.35
N PHE A 251 3.60 -28.56 22.71
CA PHE A 251 4.02 -28.96 24.06
C PHE A 251 4.06 -27.77 25.01
N ASP A 252 4.40 -26.59 24.50
CA ASP A 252 4.43 -25.34 25.28
C ASP A 252 3.09 -24.86 25.78
N ILE A 253 2.02 -25.24 25.06
CA ILE A 253 0.65 -24.95 25.48
C ILE A 253 0.05 -26.09 26.30
N MET A 254 0.83 -27.12 26.68
CA MET A 254 0.36 -28.15 27.60
C MET A 254 0.30 -27.57 29.03
N PRO A 255 -0.82 -27.73 29.78
CA PRO A 255 -1.00 -27.06 31.07
C PRO A 255 0.15 -27.25 32.06
N ILE A 256 0.63 -28.48 32.22
CA ILE A 256 1.72 -28.78 33.18
C ILE A 256 3.03 -28.08 32.81
N ILE A 257 3.44 -28.13 31.54
CA ILE A 257 4.65 -27.45 31.06
C ILE A 257 4.50 -25.94 31.15
N ARG A 258 3.34 -25.40 30.75
CA ARG A 258 3.12 -23.97 30.81
C ARG A 258 3.12 -23.45 32.24
N MET A 259 2.51 -24.16 33.18
CA MET A 259 2.51 -23.79 34.61
C MET A 259 3.90 -23.93 35.23
N GLU A 260 4.69 -24.92 34.81
CA GLU A 260 6.09 -25.02 35.21
C GLU A 260 6.92 -23.84 34.68
N ARG A 261 6.82 -23.49 33.40
CA ARG A 261 7.49 -22.29 32.84
C ARG A 261 7.05 -21.02 33.54
N ASN A 262 5.75 -20.90 33.81
CA ASN A 262 5.20 -19.80 34.58
C ASN A 262 5.89 -19.68 35.95
N SER A 263 6.18 -20.78 36.66
CA SER A 263 6.80 -20.72 38.00
C SER A 263 8.20 -20.11 38.03
N ARG A 264 8.81 -19.91 36.85
CA ARG A 264 10.14 -19.32 36.66
C ARG A 264 10.10 -17.86 36.20
N LEU A 265 8.90 -17.26 36.06
CA LEU A 265 8.75 -15.88 35.62
C LEU A 265 9.31 -14.92 36.67
N VAL A 266 10.21 -14.05 36.25
CA VAL A 266 10.79 -12.97 37.05
C VAL A 266 10.35 -11.60 36.52
N HIS A 267 10.46 -10.58 37.38
CA HIS A 267 10.20 -9.17 37.05
C HIS A 267 8.81 -8.87 36.44
N MET A 268 7.81 -9.73 36.69
CA MET A 268 6.45 -9.49 36.21
C MET A 268 5.76 -8.31 36.91
N ASP A 269 6.35 -7.78 37.99
CA ASP A 269 5.94 -6.55 38.68
C ASP A 269 6.23 -5.26 37.88
N LYS A 270 7.10 -5.33 36.87
CA LYS A 270 7.58 -4.16 36.10
C LYS A 270 6.67 -3.74 34.94
N PRO A 271 6.12 -4.62 34.08
CA PRO A 271 5.26 -4.19 32.98
C PRO A 271 3.78 -4.02 33.40
N PHE A 272 3.02 -3.28 32.59
CA PHE A 272 1.56 -3.35 32.62
C PHE A 272 1.06 -4.63 31.96
N LEU A 273 0.13 -5.34 32.59
CA LEU A 273 -0.32 -6.66 32.14
C LEU A 273 -1.81 -6.64 31.80
N VAL A 274 -2.14 -6.95 30.55
CA VAL A 274 -3.53 -6.96 30.06
C VAL A 274 -3.86 -8.31 29.45
N SER A 275 -5.02 -8.86 29.79
CA SER A 275 -5.58 -10.04 29.14
C SER A 275 -6.96 -9.76 28.58
N ILE A 276 -7.13 -10.01 27.29
CA ILE A 276 -8.41 -10.01 26.60
C ILE A 276 -8.90 -11.46 26.52
N ALA A 277 -9.81 -11.81 27.42
CA ALA A 277 -10.37 -13.14 27.58
C ALA A 277 -11.63 -13.29 26.73
N THR A 278 -11.64 -14.29 25.84
CA THR A 278 -12.79 -14.68 25.03
C THR A 278 -13.80 -15.48 25.86
N SER A 279 -14.90 -15.90 25.24
CA SER A 279 -15.99 -16.59 25.91
C SER A 279 -16.48 -17.80 25.13
N SER A 280 -17.34 -18.60 25.77
CA SER A 280 -18.07 -19.67 25.09
C SER A 280 -19.32 -19.16 24.33
N HIS A 281 -19.49 -17.84 24.17
CA HIS A 281 -20.67 -17.26 23.56
C HIS A 281 -20.66 -17.46 22.03
N VAL A 282 -21.81 -17.84 21.50
CA VAL A 282 -22.00 -18.15 20.08
C VAL A 282 -23.38 -17.66 19.62
N GLN A 283 -23.40 -16.89 18.53
CA GLN A 283 -24.59 -16.47 17.81
C GLN A 283 -24.83 -17.38 16.61
N ILE A 284 -26.02 -17.96 16.50
CA ILE A 284 -26.35 -18.85 15.38
C ILE A 284 -26.69 -17.99 14.15
N PRO A 285 -26.00 -18.15 13.00
CA PRO A 285 -26.30 -17.43 11.77
C PRO A 285 -27.54 -18.06 11.09
N THR A 286 -28.72 -17.79 11.64
CA THR A 286 -29.98 -18.44 11.26
C THR A 286 -30.32 -18.24 9.79
N LEU A 287 -30.12 -17.02 9.26
CA LEU A 287 -30.40 -16.71 7.85
C LEU A 287 -29.50 -17.50 6.91
N GLU A 288 -28.21 -17.59 7.21
CA GLU A 288 -27.22 -18.29 6.39
C GLU A 288 -27.45 -19.81 6.44
N LEU A 289 -27.85 -20.36 7.60
CA LEU A 289 -28.27 -21.74 7.73
C LEU A 289 -29.55 -22.03 6.93
N VAL A 290 -30.51 -21.12 6.91
CA VAL A 290 -31.72 -21.24 6.08
C VAL A 290 -31.35 -21.20 4.59
N LEU A 291 -30.50 -20.27 4.17
CA LEU A 291 -30.02 -20.20 2.78
C LEU A 291 -29.24 -21.45 2.38
N LEU A 292 -28.42 -22.01 3.27
CA LEU A 292 -27.72 -23.26 3.04
C LEU A 292 -28.69 -24.45 2.93
N ALA A 293 -29.69 -24.52 3.80
CA ALA A 293 -30.74 -25.55 3.74
C ALA A 293 -31.55 -25.47 2.44
N VAL A 294 -31.93 -24.25 2.02
CA VAL A 294 -32.59 -24.00 0.73
C VAL A 294 -31.68 -24.42 -0.43
N LEU A 295 -30.39 -24.09 -0.37
CA LEU A 295 -29.43 -24.51 -1.40
C LEU A 295 -29.32 -26.04 -1.49
N LEU A 296 -29.19 -26.72 -0.35
CA LEU A 296 -29.13 -28.18 -0.27
C LEU A 296 -30.43 -28.84 -0.77
N ALA A 297 -31.58 -28.23 -0.50
CA ALA A 297 -32.88 -28.70 -1.01
C ALA A 297 -33.06 -28.49 -2.53
N LEU A 298 -32.38 -27.50 -3.11
CA LEU A 298 -32.39 -27.24 -4.56
C LEU A 298 -31.46 -28.17 -5.35
N LEU A 299 -30.43 -28.74 -4.73
CA LEU A 299 -29.46 -29.63 -5.40
C LEU A 299 -30.13 -30.87 -6.04
N PRO A 300 -31.05 -31.61 -5.36
CA PRO A 300 -31.80 -32.70 -6.00
C PRO A 300 -32.73 -32.22 -7.11
N ALA A 301 -33.38 -31.06 -6.96
CA ALA A 301 -34.30 -30.51 -7.95
C ALA A 301 -33.59 -30.11 -9.26
N CYS A 302 -32.32 -29.70 -9.19
CA CYS A 302 -31.49 -29.40 -10.36
C CYS A 302 -31.20 -30.63 -11.23
N VAL A 303 -31.30 -31.85 -10.68
CA VAL A 303 -31.10 -33.10 -11.43
C VAL A 303 -32.35 -33.45 -12.26
N VAL A 304 -33.54 -33.05 -11.81
CA VAL A 304 -34.83 -33.43 -12.41
C VAL A 304 -35.34 -32.39 -13.42
N ALA A 305 -35.15 -31.09 -13.15
CA ALA A 305 -35.53 -30.01 -14.05
C ALA A 305 -34.47 -28.89 -14.01
N PRO A 306 -33.64 -28.71 -15.04
CA PRO A 306 -32.38 -27.95 -14.89
C PRO A 306 -32.52 -26.42 -15.01
N HIS A 307 -33.61 -25.87 -15.52
CA HIS A 307 -33.63 -24.44 -15.89
C HIS A 307 -34.04 -23.49 -14.75
N VAL A 308 -35.08 -23.82 -13.98
CA VAL A 308 -35.59 -22.95 -12.90
C VAL A 308 -34.89 -23.19 -11.55
N PRO A 309 -34.72 -24.44 -11.08
CA PRO A 309 -33.99 -24.74 -9.84
C PRO A 309 -32.51 -24.34 -9.89
N LEU A 310 -31.85 -24.42 -11.04
CA LEU A 310 -30.44 -24.03 -11.18
C LEU A 310 -30.26 -22.52 -11.07
N ALA A 311 -31.12 -21.73 -11.72
CA ALA A 311 -31.08 -20.27 -11.59
C ALA A 311 -31.32 -19.84 -10.14
N LEU A 312 -32.28 -20.46 -9.46
CA LEU A 312 -32.56 -20.20 -8.05
C LEU A 312 -31.40 -20.66 -7.14
N ALA A 313 -30.82 -21.83 -7.40
CA ALA A 313 -29.66 -22.33 -6.66
C ALA A 313 -28.45 -21.41 -6.82
N VAL A 314 -28.21 -20.85 -8.02
CA VAL A 314 -27.15 -19.86 -8.25
C VAL A 314 -27.42 -18.57 -7.47
N VAL A 315 -28.64 -18.05 -7.48
CA VAL A 315 -29.00 -16.84 -6.72
C VAL A 315 -28.85 -17.07 -5.22
N VAL A 316 -29.34 -18.20 -4.70
CA VAL A 316 -29.21 -18.57 -3.29
C VAL A 316 -27.73 -18.78 -2.93
N ALA A 317 -26.94 -19.43 -3.79
CA ALA A 317 -25.51 -19.64 -3.58
C ALA A 317 -24.72 -18.32 -3.57
N VAL A 318 -25.00 -17.40 -4.50
CA VAL A 318 -24.36 -16.07 -4.53
C VAL A 318 -24.76 -15.24 -3.32
N THR A 319 -26.02 -15.32 -2.90
CA THR A 319 -26.52 -14.62 -1.71
C THR A 319 -25.90 -15.19 -0.44
N LEU A 320 -25.88 -16.52 -0.30
CA LEU A 320 -25.21 -17.23 0.79
C LEU A 320 -23.72 -16.87 0.83
N PHE A 321 -23.04 -16.87 -0.32
CA PHE A 321 -21.63 -16.51 -0.41
C PHE A 321 -21.36 -15.08 0.06
N ARG A 322 -22.16 -14.09 -0.39
CA ARG A 322 -22.04 -12.69 0.07
C ARG A 322 -22.32 -12.55 1.57
N ARG A 323 -23.30 -13.29 2.10
CA ARG A 323 -23.65 -13.27 3.51
C ARG A 323 -22.57 -13.92 4.38
N VAL A 324 -22.06 -15.07 3.98
CA VAL A 324 -20.92 -15.75 4.63
C VAL A 324 -19.68 -14.84 4.65
N GLN A 325 -19.43 -14.08 3.59
CA GLN A 325 -18.35 -13.09 3.56
C GLN A 325 -18.56 -11.92 4.53
N GLN A 326 -19.77 -11.67 5.02
CA GLN A 326 -20.08 -10.59 5.96
C GLN A 326 -20.15 -11.05 7.42
N LEU A 327 -20.22 -12.37 7.67
CA LEU A 327 -20.31 -12.91 9.03
C LEU A 327 -19.13 -12.48 9.91
N ASP A 328 -19.43 -12.26 11.19
CA ASP A 328 -18.44 -12.18 12.25
C ASP A 328 -18.12 -13.62 12.69
N PHE A 329 -17.05 -14.19 12.12
CA PHE A 329 -16.66 -15.58 12.39
C PHE A 329 -16.26 -15.79 13.86
N ALA A 330 -15.87 -14.72 14.56
CA ALA A 330 -15.62 -14.73 16.00
C ALA A 330 -16.91 -14.75 16.84
N ALA A 331 -18.05 -14.38 16.28
CA ALA A 331 -19.33 -14.40 16.98
C ALA A 331 -20.14 -15.69 16.73
N ILE A 332 -19.81 -16.51 15.72
CA ILE A 332 -20.61 -17.67 15.28
C ILE A 332 -20.04 -19.03 15.75
N PRO A 333 -20.72 -20.18 15.53
CA PRO A 333 -20.33 -21.50 16.06
C PRO A 333 -19.12 -22.16 15.39
N THR A 334 -18.20 -21.40 14.78
CA THR A 334 -17.06 -21.95 14.00
C THR A 334 -16.20 -22.93 14.79
N CYS A 335 -16.01 -22.68 16.08
CA CYS A 335 -15.26 -23.57 16.98
C CYS A 335 -16.15 -24.46 17.86
N TYR A 336 -17.48 -24.49 17.65
CA TYR A 336 -18.41 -25.13 18.59
C TYR A 336 -18.20 -26.64 18.75
N ALA A 337 -17.89 -27.35 17.67
CA ALA A 337 -17.56 -28.77 17.73
C ALA A 337 -16.34 -29.03 18.62
N MET A 338 -15.30 -28.17 18.50
CA MET A 338 -14.10 -28.24 19.34
C MET A 338 -14.43 -27.86 20.78
N MET A 339 -15.26 -26.83 20.99
CA MET A 339 -15.70 -26.43 22.32
C MET A 339 -16.37 -27.56 23.10
N TRP A 340 -17.28 -28.25 22.41
CA TRP A 340 -17.98 -29.40 22.96
C TRP A 340 -17.03 -30.58 23.20
N ALA A 341 -16.12 -30.87 22.26
CA ALA A 341 -15.14 -31.94 22.39
C ALA A 341 -14.19 -31.70 23.57
N MET A 342 -13.65 -30.48 23.71
CA MET A 342 -12.83 -30.07 24.85
C MET A 342 -13.58 -30.19 26.17
N ARG A 343 -14.82 -29.66 26.25
CA ARG A 343 -15.65 -29.75 27.46
C ARG A 343 -15.89 -31.20 27.87
N ARG A 344 -16.24 -32.07 26.91
CA ARG A 344 -16.44 -33.50 27.16
C ARG A 344 -15.14 -34.19 27.59
N ARG A 345 -14.01 -33.83 26.99
CA ARG A 345 -12.71 -34.40 27.34
C ARG A 345 -12.31 -34.01 28.75
N VAL A 346 -12.40 -32.73 29.12
CA VAL A 346 -12.07 -32.21 30.47
C VAL A 346 -12.81 -32.96 31.57
N ARG A 347 -14.11 -33.23 31.39
CA ARG A 347 -14.92 -34.04 32.33
C ARG A 347 -14.42 -35.46 32.56
N SER A 348 -13.69 -36.01 31.59
CA SER A 348 -13.13 -37.37 31.65
C SER A 348 -11.66 -37.41 32.08
N LEU A 349 -11.00 -36.25 32.22
CA LEU A 349 -9.61 -36.20 32.62
C LEU A 349 -9.50 -36.44 34.13
N HIS A 350 -8.56 -37.31 34.52
CA HIS A 350 -8.08 -37.41 35.89
C HIS A 350 -7.18 -36.20 36.19
N GLN A 351 -6.68 -36.08 37.42
CA GLN A 351 -5.80 -34.99 37.84
C GLN A 351 -4.56 -34.89 36.93
N ILE A 352 -4.52 -33.88 36.05
CA ILE A 352 -3.43 -33.67 35.07
C ILE A 352 -2.29 -32.79 35.63
N PHE A 353 -2.53 -32.07 36.72
CA PHE A 353 -1.56 -31.32 37.51
C PHE A 353 -2.12 -31.07 38.92
N ASP A 354 -1.30 -30.59 39.85
CA ASP A 354 -1.71 -30.29 41.23
C ASP A 354 -2.82 -29.23 41.29
N ASP A 355 -3.87 -29.49 42.07
CA ASP A 355 -5.07 -28.63 42.17
C ASP A 355 -5.89 -28.52 40.87
N PHE A 356 -5.79 -29.50 39.94
CA PHE A 356 -6.67 -29.56 38.78
C PHE A 356 -8.12 -29.85 39.17
N HIS A 357 -9.00 -28.86 38.97
CA HIS A 357 -10.45 -29.01 39.11
C HIS A 357 -11.12 -28.96 37.75
N ALA A 358 -11.59 -30.11 37.26
CA ALA A 358 -12.22 -30.25 35.95
C ALA A 358 -13.34 -29.21 35.69
N PRO A 359 -14.28 -28.92 36.62
CA PRO A 359 -15.31 -27.90 36.41
C PRO A 359 -14.75 -26.50 36.13
N CYS A 360 -13.65 -26.11 36.78
CA CYS A 360 -13.02 -24.81 36.59
C CYS A 360 -12.35 -24.70 35.19
N TRP A 361 -12.09 -25.84 34.51
CA TRP A 361 -11.49 -25.92 33.16
C TRP A 361 -12.47 -26.28 32.03
N GLU A 362 -13.74 -26.58 32.32
CA GLU A 362 -14.71 -27.01 31.29
C GLU A 362 -15.03 -25.92 30.26
N SER A 363 -15.13 -24.68 30.73
CA SER A 363 -15.46 -23.53 29.89
C SER A 363 -14.27 -23.18 29.02
N ASN A 364 -14.50 -23.09 27.71
CA ASN A 364 -13.47 -22.81 26.72
C ASN A 364 -14.08 -22.03 25.52
N ASP A 365 -13.22 -21.41 24.71
CA ASP A 365 -13.60 -20.67 23.50
C ASP A 365 -13.45 -21.46 22.20
N GLY A 366 -13.15 -22.76 22.35
CA GLY A 366 -12.93 -23.72 21.27
C GLY A 366 -11.47 -24.03 20.99
N VAL A 367 -10.53 -23.36 21.64
CA VAL A 367 -9.09 -23.71 21.57
C VAL A 367 -8.43 -23.61 22.94
N VAL A 368 -8.83 -22.64 23.76
CA VAL A 368 -8.23 -22.37 25.07
C VAL A 368 -9.31 -22.34 26.15
N ASN A 369 -9.00 -22.90 27.31
CA ASN A 369 -9.89 -22.86 28.47
C ASN A 369 -9.97 -21.43 29.03
N LEU A 370 -11.17 -20.96 29.39
CA LEU A 370 -11.39 -19.58 29.84
C LEU A 370 -10.52 -19.22 31.05
N VAL A 371 -10.40 -20.14 32.02
CA VAL A 371 -9.55 -19.96 33.22
C VAL A 371 -8.08 -19.74 32.86
N SER A 372 -7.61 -20.34 31.76
CA SER A 372 -6.22 -20.23 31.32
C SER A 372 -5.90 -18.88 30.67
N MET A 373 -6.92 -18.14 30.21
CA MET A 373 -6.70 -16.83 29.59
C MET A 373 -6.52 -15.72 30.62
N LEU A 374 -7.00 -15.89 31.84
CA LEU A 374 -7.11 -14.79 32.80
C LEU A 374 -5.73 -14.27 33.24
N LYS A 375 -4.86 -15.17 33.69
CA LYS A 375 -3.49 -14.91 34.11
C LYS A 375 -2.64 -16.19 34.07
N PRO A 376 -1.30 -16.09 34.10
CA PRO A 376 -0.43 -17.23 34.35
C PRO A 376 -0.71 -17.85 35.73
N SER A 377 -0.89 -19.17 35.77
CA SER A 377 -1.06 -19.97 36.99
C SER A 377 0.19 -20.84 37.24
N PHE A 378 0.38 -21.26 38.50
CA PHE A 378 1.56 -22.03 38.94
C PHE A 378 1.15 -23.19 39.88
N PRO A 379 1.92 -24.30 39.96
CA PRO A 379 1.65 -25.41 40.88
C PRO A 379 2.04 -25.09 42.34
N ARG A 380 1.21 -25.48 43.32
CA ARG A 380 1.42 -25.18 44.75
C ARG A 380 2.68 -25.79 45.38
N GLN A 381 3.23 -26.90 44.85
CA GLN A 381 4.34 -27.63 45.48
C GLN A 381 5.70 -26.90 45.41
N LEU A 382 5.92 -26.02 44.44
CA LEU A 382 7.20 -25.31 44.28
C LEU A 382 7.42 -24.18 45.31
N LEU A 383 6.36 -23.74 46.00
CA LEU A 383 6.45 -22.82 47.14
C LEU A 383 7.07 -23.48 48.39
N LYS A 384 7.15 -24.82 48.46
CA LYS A 384 7.69 -25.54 49.64
C LYS A 384 9.18 -25.89 49.54
N ASN A 385 9.79 -25.79 48.36
CA ASN A 385 11.15 -26.26 48.11
C ASN A 385 12.18 -25.14 47.83
N SER A 386 11.87 -23.87 48.13
CA SER A 386 12.92 -22.85 48.19
C SER A 386 13.96 -23.23 49.26
N PRO A 387 15.27 -23.23 48.95
CA PRO A 387 16.29 -23.53 49.93
C PRO A 387 16.23 -22.52 51.07
N LYS A 388 16.20 -22.99 52.31
CA LYS A 388 16.67 -22.18 53.44
C LYS A 388 18.16 -21.99 53.23
N GLN A 389 18.58 -20.80 52.80
CA GLN A 389 19.98 -20.45 52.72
C GLN A 389 20.32 -19.58 53.92
N ASP A 390 21.35 -20.02 54.64
CA ASP A 390 21.83 -19.52 55.92
C ASP A 390 22.21 -18.03 55.91
N ASP A 391 22.08 -17.44 57.09
CA ASP A 391 22.41 -16.06 57.44
C ASP A 391 23.84 -15.65 57.02
N SER A 392 23.94 -14.72 56.07
CA SER A 392 25.00 -13.71 56.04
C SER A 392 24.52 -12.50 55.25
N ASP A 393 24.51 -11.35 55.94
CA ASP A 393 24.06 -10.03 55.49
C ASP A 393 24.56 -9.66 54.09
N ASP A 394 23.64 -9.43 53.15
CA ASP A 394 23.75 -8.40 52.10
C ASP A 394 22.38 -8.18 51.39
N ASP A 395 22.14 -6.91 51.07
CA ASP A 395 20.89 -6.19 50.80
C ASP A 395 20.13 -6.62 49.52
N TRP A 396 19.46 -7.79 49.53
CA TRP A 396 18.51 -8.23 48.49
C TRP A 396 17.24 -8.85 49.11
N SER A 397 16.32 -8.03 49.60
CA SER A 397 15.03 -8.49 50.13
C SER A 397 13.85 -7.64 49.64
N ASP A 398 13.45 -7.82 48.38
CA ASP A 398 12.12 -7.37 47.91
C ASP A 398 11.51 -8.22 46.77
N ALA A 399 12.21 -9.25 46.27
CA ALA A 399 11.79 -10.01 45.08
C ALA A 399 10.82 -11.19 45.35
N ALA A 400 10.39 -11.44 46.59
CA ALA A 400 9.64 -12.64 46.96
C ALA A 400 8.12 -12.47 47.20
N SER A 401 7.54 -11.27 47.01
CA SER A 401 6.18 -10.97 47.52
C SER A 401 5.02 -11.07 46.53
N THR A 402 5.23 -11.39 45.25
CA THR A 402 4.13 -11.49 44.26
C THR A 402 3.60 -12.91 43.98
N ALA A 403 4.19 -13.95 44.61
CA ALA A 403 3.82 -15.35 44.40
C ALA A 403 2.79 -15.91 45.41
N SER A 404 2.31 -15.11 46.36
CA SER A 404 1.35 -15.56 47.38
C SER A 404 -0.03 -14.90 47.26
N SER A 405 -0.93 -15.48 46.48
CA SER A 405 -2.35 -15.48 46.85
C SER A 405 -3.04 -16.78 46.41
N SER A 406 -3.77 -17.35 47.36
CA SER A 406 -4.30 -18.71 47.41
C SER A 406 -5.43 -18.98 46.41
N SER A 407 -5.31 -20.07 45.64
CA SER A 407 -6.43 -20.66 44.90
C SER A 407 -7.30 -21.55 45.81
N SER A 408 -8.59 -21.25 45.91
CA SER A 408 -9.61 -22.23 46.33
C SER A 408 -10.87 -22.04 45.50
N CYS A 409 -11.16 -22.97 44.58
CA CYS A 409 -12.51 -23.16 44.03
C CYS A 409 -13.38 -23.78 45.15
N ALA A 410 -14.11 -22.99 45.96
CA ALA A 410 -15.44 -23.29 46.57
C ALA A 410 -15.79 -22.43 47.81
N SER A 411 -16.83 -21.58 47.72
CA SER A 411 -18.00 -21.48 48.65
C SER A 411 -18.86 -20.23 48.34
N ASP A 412 -20.19 -20.43 48.31
CA ASP A 412 -21.37 -19.53 48.30
C ASP A 412 -21.41 -18.15 47.56
N PRO A 413 -22.57 -17.77 46.96
CA PRO A 413 -22.69 -16.67 46.00
C PRO A 413 -23.01 -15.28 46.60
N GLN A 414 -22.67 -15.04 47.87
CA GLN A 414 -22.83 -13.71 48.48
C GLN A 414 -21.55 -13.40 49.26
N ASP A 415 -20.82 -12.37 48.82
CA ASP A 415 -19.55 -11.86 49.33
C ASP A 415 -18.28 -12.68 49.01
N ALA A 416 -17.69 -12.45 47.83
CA ALA A 416 -16.29 -12.78 47.52
C ALA A 416 -15.53 -11.53 47.04
N PRO A 417 -14.35 -11.22 47.60
CA PRO A 417 -13.60 -9.99 47.29
C PRO A 417 -12.97 -10.06 45.88
N THR A 418 -13.22 -9.03 45.07
CA THR A 418 -12.83 -8.87 43.67
C THR A 418 -11.32 -8.61 43.49
N GLU A 419 -10.50 -9.66 43.49
CA GLU A 419 -9.04 -9.56 43.21
C GLU A 419 -8.72 -9.28 41.72
N HIS A 420 -9.69 -9.46 40.83
CA HIS A 420 -9.60 -9.13 39.40
C HIS A 420 -10.48 -7.93 39.07
N GLU A 421 -9.89 -6.85 38.57
CA GLU A 421 -10.67 -5.71 38.11
C GLU A 421 -11.03 -5.89 36.64
N VAL A 422 -12.32 -5.79 36.35
CA VAL A 422 -12.84 -5.75 34.99
C VAL A 422 -12.36 -4.45 34.35
N LEU A 423 -11.69 -4.57 33.20
CA LEU A 423 -11.29 -3.40 32.43
C LEU A 423 -12.49 -2.90 31.61
N ASP A 424 -13.37 -2.12 32.26
CA ASP A 424 -14.57 -1.52 31.65
C ASP A 424 -14.22 -0.39 30.63
N ALA A 425 -13.00 0.16 30.73
CA ALA A 425 -12.52 1.30 29.95
C ALA A 425 -12.36 1.05 28.43
N LEU A 426 -12.44 -0.19 27.95
CA LEU A 426 -12.28 -0.51 26.54
C LEU A 426 -13.50 -0.18 25.68
N TYR A 427 -14.67 0.13 26.24
CA TYR A 427 -15.87 0.46 25.44
C TYR A 427 -16.79 1.53 26.04
N ASP A 428 -16.55 2.01 27.26
CA ASP A 428 -17.41 3.01 27.87
C ASP A 428 -16.92 4.45 27.61
N HIS A 429 -17.76 5.25 26.94
CA HIS A 429 -17.47 6.64 26.58
C HIS A 429 -17.91 7.65 27.67
N GLN A 430 -18.56 7.19 28.73
CA GLN A 430 -19.06 8.04 29.80
C GLN A 430 -18.67 7.51 31.18
N GLU A 431 -18.01 8.37 31.97
CA GLU A 431 -17.95 8.32 33.44
C GLU A 431 -17.69 6.96 34.11
N THR A 432 -16.46 6.47 34.04
CA THR A 432 -15.87 5.77 35.19
C THR A 432 -14.64 6.53 35.67
N ALA A 433 -14.88 7.35 36.69
CA ALA A 433 -13.84 7.98 37.48
C ALA A 433 -12.98 6.91 38.20
N SER A 434 -11.69 7.23 38.37
CA SER A 434 -10.91 6.91 39.59
C SER A 434 -10.21 5.55 39.78
N ARG A 435 -9.69 4.85 38.75
CA ARG A 435 -8.65 3.83 39.01
C ARG A 435 -7.38 4.03 38.19
N GLU A 436 -6.32 4.34 38.92
CA GLU A 436 -4.94 4.37 38.46
C GLU A 436 -4.51 2.93 38.11
N LEU A 437 -4.06 2.70 36.87
CA LEU A 437 -3.57 1.38 36.47
C LEU A 437 -2.19 1.16 37.10
N ARG A 438 -1.94 -0.04 37.65
CA ARG A 438 -0.68 -0.38 38.33
C ARG A 438 0.08 -1.45 37.55
N ARG A 439 1.40 -1.29 37.47
CA ARG A 439 2.33 -2.32 36.97
C ARG A 439 2.24 -3.58 37.85
N GLY A 440 2.53 -4.74 37.27
CA GLY A 440 2.52 -6.01 38.00
C GLY A 440 1.16 -6.67 38.21
N ARG A 441 0.07 -6.02 37.82
CA ARG A 441 -1.29 -6.57 37.97
C ARG A 441 -1.90 -6.91 36.61
N TRP A 442 -2.50 -8.09 36.50
CA TRP A 442 -3.25 -8.53 35.33
C TRP A 442 -4.66 -7.91 35.30
N TYR A 443 -4.92 -7.07 34.32
CA TYR A 443 -6.24 -6.52 34.02
C TYR A 443 -6.94 -7.37 32.97
N VAL A 444 -8.18 -7.79 33.22
CA VAL A 444 -8.92 -8.70 32.35
C VAL A 444 -10.09 -7.99 31.69
N HIS A 445 -10.17 -8.07 30.37
CA HIS A 445 -11.32 -7.63 29.58
C HIS A 445 -12.01 -8.82 28.93
N HIS A 446 -13.31 -9.00 29.16
CA HIS A 446 -14.07 -10.11 28.62
C HIS A 446 -14.78 -9.75 27.32
N VAL A 447 -14.55 -10.52 26.26
CA VAL A 447 -15.20 -10.35 24.96
C VAL A 447 -16.16 -11.52 24.70
N LYS A 448 -17.41 -11.21 24.32
CA LYS A 448 -18.46 -12.20 24.00
C LYS A 448 -18.28 -12.86 22.62
N LYS A 449 -17.07 -13.34 22.34
CA LYS A 449 -16.63 -13.96 21.08
C LYS A 449 -15.83 -15.23 21.36
N ASN A 450 -15.72 -16.10 20.36
CA ASN A 450 -14.92 -17.32 20.38
C ASN A 450 -13.41 -17.03 20.17
N HIS A 451 -12.59 -18.08 20.05
CA HIS A 451 -11.12 -17.96 19.91
C HIS A 451 -10.63 -17.10 18.73
N MET A 452 -11.49 -16.83 17.76
CA MET A 452 -11.15 -15.99 16.61
C MET A 452 -11.22 -14.48 16.92
N ALA A 453 -11.54 -14.08 18.16
CA ALA A 453 -11.58 -12.68 18.58
C ALA A 453 -10.21 -11.98 18.43
N GLY A 454 -10.23 -10.70 18.05
CA GLY A 454 -9.00 -9.94 17.81
C GLY A 454 -8.23 -10.35 16.55
N THR A 455 -8.85 -11.14 15.67
CA THR A 455 -8.25 -11.61 14.42
C THR A 455 -9.00 -11.05 13.21
N TYR A 456 -8.52 -11.33 12.01
CA TYR A 456 -9.24 -11.02 10.76
C TYR A 456 -10.70 -11.50 10.71
N PHE A 457 -11.00 -12.58 11.43
CA PHE A 457 -12.31 -13.22 11.47
C PHE A 457 -13.27 -12.52 12.45
N ASP A 458 -12.79 -11.52 13.17
CA ASP A 458 -13.55 -10.70 14.11
C ASP A 458 -13.81 -9.31 13.50
N SER A 459 -15.08 -9.02 13.18
CA SER A 459 -15.44 -7.71 12.62
C SER A 459 -15.29 -6.54 13.61
N GLY A 460 -15.25 -6.80 14.92
CA GLY A 460 -15.06 -5.79 15.95
C GLY A 460 -13.60 -5.61 16.38
N ALA A 461 -12.67 -6.40 15.85
CA ALA A 461 -11.25 -6.30 16.19
C ALA A 461 -10.65 -4.89 15.98
N PRO A 462 -10.95 -4.15 14.89
CA PRO A 462 -10.39 -2.81 14.69
C PRO A 462 -10.72 -1.84 15.82
N GLU A 463 -11.96 -1.87 16.32
CA GLU A 463 -12.41 -1.02 17.42
C GLU A 463 -11.81 -1.47 18.77
N MET A 464 -11.76 -2.78 19.01
CA MET A 464 -11.12 -3.35 20.20
C MET A 464 -9.65 -2.91 20.31
N TYR A 465 -8.91 -3.02 19.19
CA TYR A 465 -7.54 -2.54 19.13
C TYR A 465 -7.49 -1.02 19.35
N ARG A 466 -8.32 -0.23 18.67
CA ARG A 466 -8.36 1.24 18.85
C ARG A 466 -8.46 1.67 20.31
N ASN A 467 -9.34 1.03 21.06
CA ASN A 467 -9.53 1.35 22.46
C ASN A 467 -8.35 0.86 23.32
N LEU A 468 -7.75 -0.29 22.98
CA LEU A 468 -6.54 -0.79 23.63
C LEU A 468 -5.33 0.14 23.40
N PHE A 469 -5.12 0.61 22.18
CA PHE A 469 -4.04 1.55 21.83
C PHE A 469 -4.20 2.86 22.57
N ARG A 470 -5.43 3.41 22.59
CA ARG A 470 -5.75 4.59 23.39
C ARG A 470 -5.40 4.40 24.86
N LEU A 471 -5.78 3.25 25.43
CA LEU A 471 -5.48 2.93 26.83
C LEU A 471 -3.98 2.87 27.11
N ILE A 472 -3.19 2.27 26.21
CA ILE A 472 -1.73 2.19 26.35
C ILE A 472 -1.11 3.60 26.31
N THR A 473 -1.44 4.40 25.30
CA THR A 473 -0.88 5.75 25.13
C THR A 473 -1.33 6.74 26.21
N GLU A 474 -2.61 6.73 26.59
CA GLU A 474 -3.13 7.68 27.57
C GLU A 474 -2.81 7.31 29.02
N ARG A 475 -2.67 6.01 29.34
CA ARG A 475 -2.55 5.56 30.74
C ARG A 475 -1.23 4.89 31.08
N PHE A 476 -0.60 4.16 30.15
CA PHE A 476 0.66 3.47 30.43
C PHE A 476 1.88 4.35 30.17
N GLU A 477 1.84 5.17 29.11
CA GLU A 477 2.95 6.07 28.74
C GLU A 477 3.00 7.36 29.59
N GLN A 478 1.86 7.87 30.07
CA GLN A 478 1.83 9.08 30.92
C GLN A 478 2.34 8.84 32.35
N HIS A 479 2.23 7.63 32.90
CA HIS A 479 2.76 7.30 34.23
C HIS A 479 4.27 7.05 34.25
N THR A 480 4.90 6.71 33.12
CA THR A 480 6.37 6.59 33.01
C THR A 480 7.09 7.93 33.22
N ASP A 481 6.49 9.04 32.80
CA ASP A 481 7.10 10.37 32.93
C ASP A 481 6.95 10.94 34.36
N ALA A 482 5.91 10.52 35.11
CA ALA A 482 5.67 10.99 36.48
C ALA A 482 6.61 10.33 37.53
N GLU A 483 7.02 9.08 37.34
CA GLU A 483 7.94 8.40 38.27
C GLU A 483 9.41 8.84 38.10
N THR A 484 9.79 9.38 36.93
CA THR A 484 11.17 9.84 36.68
C THR A 484 11.43 11.30 37.11
N ASP A 485 10.38 12.08 37.39
CA ASP A 485 10.49 13.50 37.79
C ASP A 485 10.47 13.74 39.31
N ASN A 486 10.46 12.70 40.16
CA ASN A 486 10.40 12.87 41.62
C ASN A 486 11.74 13.26 42.29
N ARG A 487 12.64 13.92 41.54
CA ARG A 487 13.84 14.61 42.03
C ARG A 487 13.83 16.09 41.63
N SER A 488 12.74 16.82 41.88
CA SER A 488 12.75 18.24 42.30
C SER A 488 11.33 18.79 42.38
N SER A 489 10.92 19.20 43.59
CA SER A 489 9.61 19.81 43.85
C SER A 489 9.56 21.29 43.38
N PRO A 490 8.41 22.00 43.47
CA PRO A 490 7.62 22.37 42.31
C PRO A 490 7.57 23.89 42.10
N ASN A 491 7.24 24.33 40.90
CA ASN A 491 6.55 25.62 40.74
C ASN A 491 5.48 25.48 39.67
N LEU A 492 4.23 25.50 40.15
CA LEU A 492 3.04 25.72 39.32
C LEU A 492 3.17 27.10 38.65
N VAL A 493 3.18 27.11 37.33
CA VAL A 493 2.54 28.18 36.56
C VAL A 493 1.58 27.51 35.59
N SER A 494 0.30 27.68 35.89
CA SER A 494 -0.81 27.53 34.96
C SER A 494 -0.53 28.40 33.73
N MET A 495 -0.27 27.75 32.60
CA MET A 495 -0.46 28.32 31.28
C MET A 495 -1.13 27.25 30.43
N ASP A 496 -2.38 27.52 30.06
CA ASP A 496 -3.09 26.79 29.03
C ASP A 496 -2.21 26.72 27.78
N ALA A 497 -1.72 25.53 27.46
CA ALA A 497 -1.02 25.23 26.22
C ALA A 497 -1.99 24.51 25.27
N PRO A 498 -2.02 24.89 23.98
CA PRO A 498 -3.06 24.50 23.05
C PRO A 498 -2.94 23.03 22.68
N ALA A 499 -4.08 22.41 22.37
CA ALA A 499 -4.14 21.15 21.66
C ALA A 499 -3.16 21.16 20.47
N ARG A 500 -2.08 20.39 20.55
CA ARG A 500 -1.15 20.21 19.43
C ARG A 500 -1.76 19.24 18.41
N SER A 501 -2.47 19.81 17.45
CA SER A 501 -2.67 19.26 16.09
C SER A 501 -1.29 19.19 15.38
N ALA A 502 -0.97 18.34 14.40
CA ALA A 502 -1.75 17.52 13.49
C ALA A 502 -0.79 16.55 12.76
N ASN A 503 -1.33 15.48 12.17
CA ASN A 503 -0.79 14.92 10.92
C ASN A 503 -0.33 16.08 10.01
N ALA A 504 0.89 16.04 9.49
CA ALA A 504 1.31 16.98 8.46
C ALA A 504 0.41 16.81 7.23
N SER A 505 -0.68 17.56 7.18
CA SER A 505 -1.69 17.51 6.13
C SER A 505 -1.01 17.79 4.78
N THR A 506 -1.14 16.90 3.79
CA THR A 506 -0.70 17.16 2.40
C THR A 506 -1.73 17.98 1.62
N THR A 507 -2.70 18.55 2.32
CA THR A 507 -3.76 19.37 1.74
C THR A 507 -3.17 20.67 1.19
N THR A 508 -3.39 20.91 -0.10
CA THR A 508 -2.98 22.14 -0.79
C THR A 508 -4.01 23.24 -0.53
N ARG A 509 -3.55 24.49 -0.45
CA ARG A 509 -4.43 25.67 -0.36
C ARG A 509 -5.28 25.81 -1.62
N PHE A 510 -4.67 25.60 -2.79
CA PHE A 510 -5.32 25.71 -4.09
C PHE A 510 -5.71 24.33 -4.62
N PRO A 511 -6.87 24.22 -5.31
CA PRO A 511 -7.34 22.93 -5.79
C PRO A 511 -6.41 22.35 -6.86
N VAL A 512 -6.20 21.04 -6.78
CA VAL A 512 -5.47 20.27 -7.79
C VAL A 512 -6.45 19.69 -8.81
N VAL A 513 -6.34 20.12 -10.06
CA VAL A 513 -7.19 19.65 -11.17
C VAL A 513 -6.49 18.53 -11.93
N LEU A 514 -7.06 17.33 -11.86
CA LEU A 514 -6.52 16.10 -12.44
C LEU A 514 -7.14 15.82 -13.81
N ILE A 515 -6.32 15.94 -14.85
CA ILE A 515 -6.73 15.95 -16.26
C ILE A 515 -6.25 14.66 -16.93
N HIS A 516 -7.20 13.79 -17.31
CA HIS A 516 -6.90 12.49 -17.90
C HIS A 516 -6.44 12.61 -19.37
N GLY A 517 -5.77 11.57 -19.89
CA GLY A 517 -5.34 11.51 -21.29
C GLY A 517 -6.38 10.96 -22.27
N VAL A 518 -5.91 10.50 -23.44
CA VAL A 518 -6.74 9.85 -24.46
C VAL A 518 -7.37 8.58 -23.89
N PHE A 519 -8.66 8.34 -24.19
CA PHE A 519 -9.48 7.25 -23.61
C PHE A 519 -9.60 7.28 -22.07
N GLY A 520 -9.13 8.34 -21.41
CA GLY A 520 -9.30 8.53 -19.98
C GLY A 520 -10.71 8.97 -19.59
N TYR A 521 -10.99 8.95 -18.30
CA TYR A 521 -12.26 9.35 -17.70
C TYR A 521 -12.01 9.89 -16.29
N GLY A 522 -12.89 10.77 -15.83
CA GLY A 522 -12.96 11.29 -14.48
C GLY A 522 -13.96 10.48 -13.66
N LYS A 523 -14.99 11.14 -13.13
CA LYS A 523 -15.97 10.51 -12.22
C LYS A 523 -16.91 9.53 -12.92
N THR A 524 -17.17 9.74 -14.20
CA THR A 524 -18.09 8.90 -14.99
C THR A 524 -17.35 7.72 -15.59
N LYS A 525 -17.46 6.54 -14.97
CA LYS A 525 -16.69 5.36 -15.37
C LYS A 525 -17.43 4.54 -16.44
N PRO A 526 -16.70 3.88 -17.37
CA PRO A 526 -17.26 2.93 -18.31
C PRO A 526 -18.08 1.80 -17.67
N PHE A 527 -18.85 1.10 -18.50
CA PHE A 527 -19.65 -0.08 -18.15
C PHE A 527 -20.59 0.14 -16.96
N PHE A 528 -21.51 1.10 -17.07
CA PHE A 528 -22.50 1.44 -16.03
C PHE A 528 -21.84 1.83 -14.70
N ASN A 529 -20.72 2.55 -14.78
CA ASN A 529 -19.93 2.97 -13.62
C ASN A 529 -19.30 1.80 -12.81
N THR A 530 -19.14 0.62 -13.43
CA THR A 530 -18.56 -0.56 -12.77
C THR A 530 -17.10 -0.82 -13.14
N TRP A 531 -16.58 -0.12 -14.16
CA TRP A 531 -15.18 -0.19 -14.52
C TRP A 531 -14.29 0.44 -13.43
N PRO A 532 -13.04 -0.02 -13.23
CA PRO A 532 -12.11 0.61 -12.30
C PRO A 532 -11.97 2.13 -12.55
N PRO A 533 -11.69 2.93 -11.52
CA PRO A 533 -11.46 4.35 -11.69
C PRO A 533 -10.16 4.59 -12.48
N TYR A 534 -10.05 5.76 -13.13
CA TYR A 534 -8.83 6.14 -13.84
C TYR A 534 -7.74 6.58 -12.87
N TRP A 535 -8.14 7.32 -11.83
CA TRP A 535 -7.27 7.81 -10.76
C TRP A 535 -7.45 6.97 -9.49
N PRO A 536 -6.46 6.94 -8.57
CA PRO A 536 -6.65 6.38 -7.24
C PRO A 536 -7.53 7.31 -6.37
N GLU A 537 -8.83 7.36 -6.69
CA GLU A 537 -9.80 8.34 -6.17
C GLU A 537 -9.88 8.36 -4.64
N LYS A 538 -9.82 7.18 -4.01
CA LYS A 538 -9.94 7.05 -2.56
C LYS A 538 -8.72 7.63 -1.86
N GLU A 539 -7.54 7.23 -2.31
CA GLU A 539 -6.26 7.62 -1.74
C GLU A 539 -6.00 9.11 -1.96
N LEU A 540 -6.36 9.64 -3.14
CA LEU A 540 -6.29 11.08 -3.42
C LEU A 540 -7.19 11.91 -2.50
N HIS A 541 -8.38 11.42 -2.18
CA HIS A 541 -9.30 12.10 -1.27
C HIS A 541 -8.82 12.09 0.18
N GLU A 542 -8.25 10.98 0.62
CA GLU A 542 -7.65 10.86 1.96
C GLU A 542 -6.41 11.75 2.11
N MET A 543 -5.58 11.86 1.06
CA MET A 543 -4.38 12.72 1.09
C MET A 543 -4.72 14.22 0.96
N ASN A 544 -5.45 14.60 -0.08
CA ASN A 544 -5.77 15.99 -0.35
C ASN A 544 -7.22 16.12 -0.82
N PRO A 545 -8.19 16.42 0.07
CA PRO A 545 -9.58 16.57 -0.34
C PRO A 545 -9.80 17.74 -1.30
N ASN A 546 -8.85 18.69 -1.42
CA ASN A 546 -8.88 19.81 -2.36
C ASN A 546 -8.38 19.41 -3.75
N HIS A 547 -8.98 18.37 -4.34
CA HIS A 547 -8.70 17.93 -5.70
C HIS A 547 -9.98 17.77 -6.53
N VAL A 548 -9.84 17.85 -7.86
CA VAL A 548 -10.96 17.78 -8.81
C VAL A 548 -10.61 16.87 -9.97
N PHE A 549 -11.49 15.91 -10.25
CA PHE A 549 -11.45 15.11 -11.48
C PHE A 549 -12.35 15.74 -12.55
N VAL A 550 -11.85 15.79 -13.78
CA VAL A 550 -12.59 16.35 -14.93
C VAL A 550 -12.88 15.28 -15.97
N ASP A 551 -13.98 15.45 -16.69
CA ASP A 551 -14.53 14.46 -17.63
C ASP A 551 -14.51 15.04 -19.06
N LEU A 552 -13.37 14.93 -19.76
CA LEU A 552 -13.15 15.59 -21.05
C LEU A 552 -13.35 14.65 -22.25
N GLY A 553 -13.49 15.22 -23.44
CA GLY A 553 -13.58 14.48 -24.70
C GLY A 553 -12.43 13.50 -24.87
N MET A 554 -12.75 12.22 -25.12
CA MET A 554 -11.78 11.12 -25.06
C MET A 554 -10.70 11.19 -26.13
N ILE A 555 -11.02 11.75 -27.29
CA ILE A 555 -10.13 11.86 -28.46
C ILE A 555 -10.20 13.25 -29.12
N SER A 556 -10.88 14.22 -28.49
CA SER A 556 -10.92 15.62 -28.93
C SER A 556 -9.53 16.28 -28.90
N SER A 557 -9.34 17.37 -29.63
CA SER A 557 -8.09 18.14 -29.58
C SER A 557 -7.79 18.70 -28.18
N ASP A 558 -6.53 19.07 -27.94
CA ASP A 558 -6.14 19.75 -26.70
C ASP A 558 -6.86 21.09 -26.51
N TYR A 559 -7.14 21.82 -27.60
CA TYR A 559 -7.94 23.04 -27.60
C TYR A 559 -9.39 22.78 -27.16
N ASP A 560 -10.09 21.85 -27.81
CA ASP A 560 -11.48 21.52 -27.43
C ASP A 560 -11.58 21.07 -25.98
N ARG A 561 -10.64 20.22 -25.56
CA ARG A 561 -10.57 19.74 -24.18
C ARG A 561 -10.26 20.85 -23.18
N ALA A 562 -9.50 21.88 -23.57
CA ALA A 562 -9.24 23.05 -22.74
C ALA A 562 -10.51 23.91 -22.58
N CYS A 563 -11.28 24.12 -23.65
CA CYS A 563 -12.59 24.78 -23.59
C CYS A 563 -13.57 24.00 -22.67
N GLU A 564 -13.63 22.67 -22.81
CA GLU A 564 -14.44 21.81 -21.96
C GLU A 564 -14.03 21.89 -20.49
N LEU A 565 -12.72 21.84 -20.23
CA LEU A 565 -12.13 21.95 -18.89
C LEU A 565 -12.48 23.27 -18.22
N PHE A 566 -12.32 24.40 -18.94
CA PHE A 566 -12.66 25.72 -18.42
C PHE A 566 -14.12 25.78 -17.95
N HIS A 567 -15.06 25.32 -18.77
CA HIS A 567 -16.48 25.36 -18.44
C HIS A 567 -16.90 24.32 -17.39
N GLN A 568 -16.17 23.21 -17.22
CA GLN A 568 -16.37 22.31 -16.08
C GLN A 568 -15.96 22.97 -14.76
N LEU A 569 -14.82 23.67 -14.75
CA LEU A 569 -14.35 24.35 -13.53
C LEU A 569 -15.24 25.53 -13.18
N ARG A 570 -15.55 26.40 -14.14
CA ARG A 570 -16.28 27.66 -13.90
C ARG A 570 -17.80 27.52 -13.98
N GLY A 571 -18.31 26.45 -14.59
CA GLY A 571 -19.72 26.31 -14.95
C GLY A 571 -20.08 27.05 -16.24
N GLY A 572 -21.23 26.71 -16.81
CA GLY A 572 -21.75 27.28 -18.05
C GLY A 572 -21.72 26.31 -19.24
N ARG A 573 -22.13 26.81 -20.40
CA ARG A 573 -22.15 26.04 -21.65
C ARG A 573 -20.80 26.15 -22.35
N VAL A 574 -20.22 25.01 -22.72
CA VAL A 574 -18.96 24.98 -23.48
C VAL A 574 -19.11 25.79 -24.76
N ASP A 575 -18.30 26.82 -24.91
CA ASP A 575 -18.08 27.55 -26.15
C ASP A 575 -16.66 27.26 -26.66
N TYR A 576 -16.57 26.58 -27.81
CA TYR A 576 -15.29 26.31 -28.48
C TYR A 576 -14.77 27.54 -29.24
N GLY A 577 -15.54 28.62 -29.32
CA GLY A 577 -15.20 29.83 -30.05
C GLY A 577 -15.71 29.78 -31.49
N GLU A 578 -16.20 30.93 -31.97
CA GLU A 578 -16.84 31.01 -33.29
C GLU A 578 -15.87 30.76 -34.45
N GLU A 579 -14.69 31.37 -34.40
CA GLU A 579 -13.69 31.24 -35.46
C GLU A 579 -13.11 29.82 -35.53
N HIS A 580 -12.75 29.25 -34.37
CA HIS A 580 -12.29 27.87 -34.26
C HIS A 580 -13.32 26.92 -34.85
N SER A 581 -14.58 27.00 -34.41
CA SER A 581 -15.64 26.10 -34.85
C SER A 581 -15.96 26.21 -36.34
N LYS A 582 -15.84 27.41 -36.93
CA LYS A 582 -15.95 27.59 -38.39
C LYS A 582 -14.78 26.95 -39.13
N LYS A 583 -13.55 27.10 -38.62
CA LYS A 583 -12.33 26.52 -39.20
C LYS A 583 -12.35 24.98 -39.13
N THR A 584 -12.78 24.43 -38.01
CA THR A 584 -12.83 22.98 -37.74
C THR A 584 -14.13 22.32 -38.15
N LYS A 585 -15.13 23.12 -38.54
CA LYS A 585 -16.43 22.68 -39.06
C LYS A 585 -17.23 21.81 -38.08
N HIS A 586 -16.99 21.94 -36.78
CA HIS A 586 -17.82 21.32 -35.75
C HIS A 586 -18.77 22.35 -35.11
N SER A 587 -19.66 21.88 -34.24
CA SER A 587 -20.61 22.77 -33.56
C SER A 587 -19.87 23.70 -32.58
N ARG A 588 -20.27 24.99 -32.52
CA ARG A 588 -19.66 25.97 -31.61
C ARG A 588 -19.86 25.67 -30.14
N TYR A 589 -21.01 25.11 -29.81
CA TYR A 589 -21.39 24.89 -28.42
C TYR A 589 -21.44 23.40 -28.08
N GLY A 590 -20.84 23.04 -26.95
CA GLY A 590 -20.85 21.69 -26.40
C GLY A 590 -21.86 21.53 -25.24
N GLU A 591 -21.46 20.71 -24.27
CA GLU A 591 -22.23 20.38 -23.07
C GLU A 591 -22.47 21.62 -22.18
N THR A 592 -23.52 21.57 -21.35
CA THR A 592 -23.79 22.62 -20.34
C THR A 592 -23.55 22.09 -18.94
N TYR A 593 -22.63 22.73 -18.21
CA TYR A 593 -22.33 22.40 -16.82
C TYR A 593 -23.05 23.36 -15.89
N GLU A 594 -24.17 22.91 -15.31
CA GLU A 594 -24.96 23.73 -14.38
C GLU A 594 -24.21 24.03 -13.08
N ARG A 595 -23.35 23.11 -12.65
CA ARG A 595 -22.55 23.23 -11.43
C ARG A 595 -21.07 23.38 -11.76
N ALA A 596 -20.50 24.51 -11.36
CA ALA A 596 -19.06 24.75 -11.37
C ALA A 596 -18.35 23.82 -10.37
N LEU A 597 -17.25 23.20 -10.79
CA LEU A 597 -16.38 22.43 -9.89
C LEU A 597 -15.51 23.34 -9.00
N HIS A 598 -15.18 24.54 -9.46
CA HIS A 598 -14.46 25.59 -8.72
C HIS A 598 -15.09 26.97 -9.01
N PRO A 599 -16.22 27.32 -8.36
CA PRO A 599 -16.99 28.52 -8.67
C PRO A 599 -16.23 29.84 -8.44
N ASN A 600 -15.26 29.86 -7.52
CA ASN A 600 -14.50 31.06 -7.16
C ASN A 600 -13.16 31.18 -7.91
N TRP A 601 -12.97 30.40 -8.98
CA TRP A 601 -11.72 30.38 -9.73
C TRP A 601 -11.38 31.76 -10.29
N SER A 602 -10.17 32.23 -9.95
CA SER A 602 -9.69 33.58 -10.23
C SER A 602 -8.17 33.65 -10.05
N ALA A 603 -7.57 34.82 -10.31
CA ALA A 603 -6.16 35.07 -10.03
C ALA A 603 -5.79 34.94 -8.54
N ASP A 604 -6.73 35.21 -7.63
CA ASP A 604 -6.54 35.10 -6.18
C ASP A 604 -6.82 33.68 -5.64
N ASN A 605 -7.56 32.88 -6.41
CA ASN A 605 -7.85 31.48 -6.13
C ASN A 605 -7.41 30.59 -7.30
N PRO A 606 -6.10 30.56 -7.63
CA PRO A 606 -5.57 29.79 -8.74
C PRO A 606 -5.73 28.28 -8.54
N VAL A 607 -5.39 27.51 -9.57
CA VAL A 607 -5.37 26.05 -9.53
C VAL A 607 -4.00 25.48 -9.85
N HIS A 608 -3.74 24.25 -9.39
CA HIS A 608 -2.65 23.41 -9.87
C HIS A 608 -3.19 22.47 -10.95
N LEU A 609 -2.58 22.42 -12.13
CA LEU A 609 -2.99 21.50 -13.19
C LEU A 609 -2.06 20.29 -13.22
N VAL A 610 -2.63 19.09 -13.10
CA VAL A 610 -1.91 17.81 -13.20
C VAL A 610 -2.49 17.04 -14.38
N GLY A 611 -1.72 16.94 -15.46
CA GLY A 611 -2.12 16.25 -16.67
C GLY A 611 -1.40 14.93 -16.85
N HIS A 612 -2.16 13.84 -16.92
CA HIS A 612 -1.62 12.53 -17.32
C HIS A 612 -1.77 12.31 -18.83
N SER A 613 -0.73 11.79 -19.48
CA SER A 613 -0.72 11.52 -20.91
C SER A 613 -1.12 12.80 -21.69
N PHE A 614 -2.06 12.71 -22.63
CA PHE A 614 -2.57 13.85 -23.39
C PHE A 614 -3.28 14.94 -22.52
N GLY A 615 -3.57 14.65 -21.25
CA GLY A 615 -4.01 15.66 -20.29
C GLY A 615 -2.94 16.74 -20.04
N ALA A 616 -1.66 16.43 -20.20
CA ALA A 616 -0.57 17.40 -20.02
C ALA A 616 -0.60 18.50 -21.09
N THR A 617 -0.82 18.14 -22.36
CA THR A 617 -0.94 19.13 -23.44
C THR A 617 -2.24 19.93 -23.31
N THR A 618 -3.32 19.30 -22.82
CA THR A 618 -4.58 19.99 -22.49
C THR A 618 -4.38 21.04 -21.39
N ALA A 619 -3.58 20.73 -20.35
CA ALA A 619 -3.27 21.67 -19.28
C ALA A 619 -2.48 22.89 -19.77
N ILE A 620 -1.48 22.66 -20.64
CA ILE A 620 -0.72 23.73 -21.28
C ILE A 620 -1.63 24.59 -22.15
N GLU A 621 -2.52 23.97 -22.92
CA GLU A 621 -3.44 24.68 -23.80
C GLU A 621 -4.43 25.55 -23.03
N LEU A 622 -5.06 25.02 -21.98
CA LEU A 622 -5.91 25.82 -21.09
C LEU A 622 -5.16 27.04 -20.56
N TYR A 623 -3.91 26.85 -20.12
CA TYR A 623 -3.10 27.95 -19.61
C TYR A 623 -2.85 29.04 -20.66
N GLN A 624 -2.60 28.67 -21.93
CA GLN A 624 -2.44 29.64 -23.01
C GLN A 624 -3.74 30.43 -23.26
N LEU A 625 -4.88 29.74 -23.33
CA LEU A 625 -6.19 30.38 -23.51
C LEU A 625 -6.54 31.34 -22.38
N LEU A 626 -6.19 31.00 -21.13
CA LEU A 626 -6.36 31.89 -19.97
C LEU A 626 -5.42 33.10 -20.03
N CYS A 627 -4.20 32.94 -20.55
CA CYS A 627 -3.26 34.06 -20.70
C CYS A 627 -3.75 35.09 -21.73
N GLU A 628 -4.48 34.64 -22.74
CA GLU A 628 -5.04 35.48 -23.80
C GLU A 628 -6.46 35.98 -23.50
N ASP A 629 -6.99 35.63 -22.33
CA ASP A 629 -8.38 35.86 -21.94
C ASP A 629 -9.40 35.41 -23.02
N ALA A 630 -9.16 34.25 -23.62
CA ALA A 630 -9.95 33.73 -24.73
C ALA A 630 -11.45 33.55 -24.39
N PHE A 631 -11.78 33.47 -23.09
CA PHE A 631 -13.15 33.32 -22.59
C PHE A 631 -13.81 34.65 -22.20
N GLY A 632 -13.09 35.78 -22.26
CA GLY A 632 -13.62 37.12 -21.96
C GLY A 632 -14.01 37.34 -20.50
N VAL A 633 -13.25 36.78 -19.56
CA VAL A 633 -13.57 36.77 -18.11
C VAL A 633 -12.57 37.55 -17.27
N GLY A 634 -11.61 38.24 -17.90
CA GLY A 634 -10.49 38.88 -17.22
C GLY A 634 -9.44 37.87 -16.75
N SER A 635 -9.37 36.70 -17.39
CA SER A 635 -8.38 35.68 -17.08
C SER A 635 -6.97 36.10 -17.50
N ASN A 636 -5.97 35.57 -16.80
CA ASN A 636 -4.56 35.81 -17.10
C ASN A 636 -3.68 34.69 -16.51
N HIS A 637 -2.36 34.79 -16.71
CA HIS A 637 -1.38 33.81 -16.24
C HIS A 637 -1.42 33.47 -14.74
N LYS A 638 -2.00 34.33 -13.88
CA LYS A 638 -2.09 34.09 -12.42
C LYS A 638 -3.14 33.06 -12.05
N TRP A 639 -4.08 32.72 -12.93
CA TRP A 639 -5.17 31.76 -12.65
C TRP A 639 -4.67 30.31 -12.50
N VAL A 640 -3.44 30.03 -12.92
CA VAL A 640 -2.77 28.73 -12.79
C VAL A 640 -1.45 28.93 -12.08
N ARG A 641 -1.19 28.11 -11.05
CA ARG A 641 0.03 28.20 -10.23
C ARG A 641 1.13 27.26 -10.74
N SER A 642 0.77 26.06 -11.14
CA SER A 642 1.71 25.05 -11.66
C SER A 642 1.10 24.15 -12.72
N ILE A 643 1.94 23.59 -13.58
CA ILE A 643 1.59 22.50 -14.50
C ILE A 643 2.52 21.32 -14.24
N VAL A 644 1.92 20.15 -14.02
CA VAL A 644 2.61 18.88 -13.84
C VAL A 644 2.18 17.93 -14.95
N SER A 645 3.16 17.40 -15.68
CA SER A 645 2.97 16.43 -16.76
C SER A 645 3.37 15.04 -16.25
N ILE A 646 2.48 14.06 -16.31
CA ILE A 646 2.79 12.65 -16.02
C ILE A 646 2.66 11.87 -17.34
N ALA A 647 3.77 11.30 -17.83
CA ALA A 647 3.81 10.57 -19.11
C ALA A 647 3.21 11.35 -20.32
N GLY A 648 3.26 12.69 -20.28
CA GLY A 648 2.64 13.55 -21.30
C GLY A 648 3.46 13.68 -22.59
N PRO A 649 2.83 13.71 -23.78
CA PRO A 649 3.52 13.90 -25.05
C PRO A 649 3.83 15.39 -25.30
N LEU A 650 4.72 15.98 -24.49
CA LEU A 650 5.03 17.43 -24.56
C LEU A 650 5.66 17.84 -25.90
N THR A 651 6.28 16.89 -26.60
CA THR A 651 6.82 17.04 -27.97
C THR A 651 6.12 16.09 -28.97
N GLY A 652 4.92 15.60 -28.62
CA GLY A 652 4.16 14.65 -29.44
C GLY A 652 4.56 13.19 -29.24
N SER A 653 4.03 12.27 -30.03
CA SER A 653 4.36 10.84 -29.93
C SER A 653 4.46 10.20 -31.31
N THR A 654 5.48 9.36 -31.51
CA THR A 654 5.68 8.61 -32.76
C THR A 654 4.70 7.44 -32.91
N VAL A 655 3.84 7.18 -31.91
CA VAL A 655 2.70 6.26 -32.07
C VAL A 655 1.76 6.73 -33.18
N THR A 656 1.66 8.06 -33.39
CA THR A 656 0.93 8.67 -34.50
C THR A 656 1.44 8.20 -35.86
N HIS A 657 2.76 8.09 -36.00
CA HIS A 657 3.41 7.57 -37.20
C HIS A 657 3.18 6.07 -37.33
N MET A 658 3.20 5.32 -36.23
CA MET A 658 2.90 3.89 -36.27
C MET A 658 1.47 3.60 -36.76
N VAL A 659 0.48 4.43 -36.39
CA VAL A 659 -0.91 4.25 -36.84
C VAL A 659 -1.19 4.81 -38.25
N GLY A 660 -0.19 5.43 -38.89
CA GLY A 660 -0.23 5.82 -40.30
C GLY A 660 -0.44 7.31 -40.58
N LEU A 661 -0.15 8.20 -39.62
CA LEU A 661 0.03 9.64 -39.88
C LEU A 661 1.49 9.91 -40.24
N HIS A 662 1.76 10.40 -41.44
CA HIS A 662 3.11 10.77 -41.90
C HIS A 662 3.00 12.06 -42.68
N ASP A 663 3.68 13.14 -42.28
CA ASP A 663 3.97 14.41 -42.98
C ASP A 663 2.84 15.06 -43.81
N ALA A 664 1.64 14.51 -43.70
CA ALA A 664 0.42 14.84 -44.37
C ALA A 664 -0.56 15.08 -43.23
N GLN A 665 -1.09 16.29 -43.19
CA GLN A 665 -2.13 16.69 -42.25
C GLN A 665 -3.36 15.76 -42.32
N VAL A 666 -3.53 15.00 -43.41
CA VAL A 666 -4.71 14.18 -43.67
C VAL A 666 -4.39 12.68 -43.53
N MET A 667 -5.22 11.98 -42.77
CA MET A 667 -5.15 10.53 -42.56
C MET A 667 -5.10 9.74 -43.88
N ARG A 668 -4.25 8.71 -43.97
CA ARG A 668 -4.16 7.83 -45.15
C ARG A 668 -5.30 6.80 -45.18
N ARG A 669 -5.96 6.64 -46.33
CA ARG A 669 -6.97 5.59 -46.55
C ARG A 669 -6.34 4.20 -46.36
N GLY A 670 -6.99 3.37 -45.55
CA GLY A 670 -6.56 2.00 -45.25
C GLY A 670 -5.46 1.88 -44.19
N SER A 671 -5.03 3.00 -43.59
CA SER A 671 -4.13 2.99 -42.42
C SER A 671 -4.80 2.35 -41.19
N VAL A 672 -3.98 1.98 -40.20
CA VAL A 672 -4.46 1.46 -38.91
C VAL A 672 -5.38 2.50 -38.24
N LEU A 673 -5.01 3.79 -38.26
CA LEU A 673 -5.83 4.87 -37.73
C LEU A 673 -7.19 4.95 -38.43
N HIS A 674 -7.24 4.79 -39.75
CA HIS A 674 -8.50 4.79 -40.50
C HIS A 674 -9.40 3.61 -40.13
N MET A 675 -8.83 2.41 -39.92
CA MET A 675 -9.59 1.25 -39.47
C MET A 675 -10.13 1.42 -38.05
N ILE A 676 -9.32 1.97 -37.13
CA ILE A 676 -9.76 2.32 -35.77
C ILE A 676 -10.86 3.38 -35.84
N GLY A 677 -10.66 4.43 -36.63
CA GLY A 677 -11.63 5.50 -36.85
C GLY A 677 -12.98 4.99 -37.33
N PHE A 678 -13.01 3.99 -38.22
CA PHE A 678 -14.25 3.32 -38.63
C PHE A 678 -15.01 2.69 -37.45
N VAL A 679 -14.32 1.92 -36.62
CA VAL A 679 -14.92 1.23 -35.46
C VAL A 679 -15.44 2.27 -34.45
N LEU A 680 -14.62 3.29 -34.15
CA LEU A 680 -14.98 4.34 -33.21
C LEU A 680 -16.16 5.18 -33.72
N ALA A 681 -16.17 5.58 -34.99
CA ALA A 681 -17.27 6.34 -35.58
C ALA A 681 -18.57 5.53 -35.64
N TYR A 682 -18.50 4.23 -35.92
CA TYR A 682 -19.66 3.35 -35.87
C TYR A 682 -20.25 3.31 -34.45
N TYR A 683 -19.40 3.07 -33.44
CA TYR A 683 -19.83 3.07 -32.05
C TYR A 683 -20.38 4.43 -31.61
N TYR A 684 -19.73 5.54 -32.00
CA TYR A 684 -20.18 6.90 -31.75
C TYR A 684 -21.59 7.17 -32.26
N LYS A 685 -21.87 6.79 -33.52
CA LYS A 685 -23.21 6.92 -34.10
C LYS A 685 -24.21 5.98 -33.45
N PHE A 686 -23.78 4.77 -33.11
CA PHE A 686 -24.63 3.78 -32.45
C PHE A 686 -25.10 4.26 -31.07
N TYR A 687 -24.21 4.74 -30.21
CA TYR A 687 -24.63 5.20 -28.88
C TYR A 687 -25.41 6.52 -28.92
N ASN A 688 -25.18 7.38 -29.91
CA ASN A 688 -25.99 8.60 -30.08
C ASN A 688 -27.42 8.26 -30.54
N ARG A 689 -27.60 7.17 -31.30
CA ARG A 689 -28.92 6.63 -31.66
C ARG A 689 -29.61 5.92 -30.49
N PHE A 690 -28.82 5.27 -29.64
CA PHE A 690 -29.26 4.50 -28.47
C PHE A 690 -28.54 4.97 -27.20
N PRO A 691 -29.03 6.04 -26.53
CA PRO A 691 -28.32 6.72 -25.45
C PRO A 691 -27.92 5.84 -24.26
N VAL A 692 -28.57 4.69 -24.05
CA VAL A 692 -28.18 3.71 -23.03
C VAL A 692 -26.71 3.28 -23.17
N PHE A 693 -26.18 3.24 -24.38
CA PHE A 693 -24.79 2.84 -24.64
C PHE A 693 -23.77 3.91 -24.25
N LYS A 694 -24.16 5.17 -24.02
CA LYS A 694 -23.27 6.18 -23.40
C LYS A 694 -22.79 5.73 -22.02
N LYS A 695 -23.64 5.02 -21.27
CA LYS A 695 -23.24 4.42 -19.97
C LYS A 695 -22.21 3.30 -20.13
N VAL A 696 -22.11 2.68 -21.30
CA VAL A 696 -21.10 1.65 -21.57
C VAL A 696 -19.76 2.32 -21.85
N PHE A 697 -19.73 3.29 -22.77
CA PHE A 697 -18.53 4.04 -23.09
C PHE A 697 -18.92 5.36 -23.80
N ASP A 698 -18.72 6.51 -23.15
CA ASP A 698 -19.07 7.82 -23.73
C ASP A 698 -17.81 8.53 -24.23
N PHE A 699 -17.76 8.87 -25.52
CA PHE A 699 -16.62 9.64 -26.05
C PHE A 699 -16.65 11.10 -25.60
N ARG A 700 -17.82 11.64 -25.22
CA ARG A 700 -18.02 13.04 -24.80
C ARG A 700 -17.56 14.04 -25.86
N MET A 701 -18.05 13.85 -27.07
CA MET A 701 -17.71 14.68 -28.22
C MET A 701 -18.94 15.29 -28.91
N PRO A 702 -19.82 15.99 -28.17
CA PRO A 702 -21.07 16.49 -28.72
C PRO A 702 -20.88 17.46 -29.88
N GLN A 703 -19.74 18.16 -29.98
CA GLN A 703 -19.45 19.08 -31.09
C GLN A 703 -19.48 18.40 -32.47
N TRP A 704 -19.17 17.10 -32.52
CA TRP A 704 -19.18 16.28 -33.73
C TRP A 704 -20.49 15.51 -33.95
N SER A 705 -21.55 15.75 -33.16
CA SER A 705 -22.81 14.98 -33.24
C SER A 705 -23.50 15.07 -34.60
N ASN A 706 -23.42 16.25 -35.23
CA ASN A 706 -24.14 16.59 -36.46
C ASN A 706 -23.45 16.05 -37.73
N GLU A 707 -22.20 15.60 -37.63
CA GLU A 707 -21.47 15.07 -38.78
C GLU A 707 -22.06 13.75 -39.29
N SER A 708 -22.11 13.52 -40.60
CA SER A 708 -22.59 12.24 -41.13
C SER A 708 -21.61 11.09 -40.83
N TYR A 709 -22.10 9.84 -40.80
CA TYR A 709 -21.22 8.67 -40.62
C TYR A 709 -20.10 8.63 -41.68
N TRP A 710 -20.39 9.01 -42.92
CA TRP A 710 -19.40 9.07 -43.98
C TRP A 710 -18.34 10.15 -43.73
N GLN A 711 -18.73 11.31 -43.19
CA GLN A 711 -17.79 12.38 -42.83
C GLN A 711 -16.90 12.00 -41.64
N LEU A 712 -17.42 11.23 -40.67
CA LEU A 712 -16.59 10.76 -39.54
C LEU A 712 -15.57 9.69 -39.95
N THR A 713 -15.90 8.88 -40.95
CA THR A 713 -15.07 7.73 -41.37
C THR A 713 -14.16 8.00 -42.56
N SER A 714 -14.53 8.97 -43.41
CA SER A 714 -13.73 9.33 -44.57
C SER A 714 -12.36 9.88 -44.16
N PRO A 715 -11.25 9.45 -44.80
CA PRO A 715 -9.95 10.08 -44.62
C PRO A 715 -9.96 11.57 -44.94
N ARG A 716 -10.85 12.01 -45.84
CA ARG A 716 -11.07 13.42 -46.20
C ARG A 716 -12.26 14.07 -45.48
N GLY A 717 -12.74 13.43 -44.43
CA GLY A 717 -13.82 13.96 -43.60
C GLY A 717 -13.39 15.17 -42.78
N ASN A 718 -14.35 15.96 -42.32
CA ASN A 718 -14.08 17.17 -41.52
C ASN A 718 -13.21 16.87 -40.29
N ILE A 719 -13.50 15.78 -39.57
CA ILE A 719 -12.76 15.37 -38.36
C ILE A 719 -11.27 15.07 -38.60
N ASN A 720 -10.90 14.63 -39.80
CA ASN A 720 -9.52 14.25 -40.14
C ASN A 720 -8.79 15.37 -40.91
N THR A 721 -9.51 16.15 -41.73
CA THR A 721 -8.92 17.21 -42.55
C THR A 721 -8.61 18.47 -41.76
N THR A 722 -9.39 18.76 -40.72
CA THR A 722 -9.20 19.93 -39.85
C THR A 722 -8.13 19.71 -38.80
N CYS A 723 -7.67 18.46 -38.65
CA CYS A 723 -6.66 18.04 -37.67
C CYS A 723 -7.04 18.35 -36.23
N ASP A 724 -8.34 18.48 -35.94
CA ASP A 724 -8.87 18.89 -34.64
C ASP A 724 -9.18 17.70 -33.72
N MET A 725 -8.21 16.80 -33.61
CA MET A 725 -8.31 15.57 -32.80
C MET A 725 -7.03 15.36 -32.01
N ALA A 726 -7.12 14.60 -30.91
CA ALA A 726 -5.99 14.28 -30.05
C ALA A 726 -4.81 13.65 -30.83
N VAL A 727 -5.12 12.76 -31.78
CA VAL A 727 -4.09 12.06 -32.57
C VAL A 727 -3.29 13.00 -33.47
N HIS A 728 -3.93 14.04 -34.01
CA HIS A 728 -3.25 15.07 -34.81
C HIS A 728 -2.49 16.04 -33.91
N SER A 729 -3.08 16.42 -32.78
CA SER A 729 -2.46 17.31 -31.78
C SER A 729 -1.23 16.68 -31.11
N ALA A 730 -1.18 15.34 -31.03
CA ALA A 730 -0.05 14.57 -30.55
C ALA A 730 1.00 14.26 -31.63
N LEU A 731 0.81 14.70 -32.89
CA LEU A 731 1.81 14.54 -33.94
C LEU A 731 3.03 15.43 -33.62
N PRO A 732 4.27 14.90 -33.57
CA PRO A 732 5.46 15.67 -33.20
C PRO A 732 5.61 17.02 -33.92
N ALA A 733 5.48 17.05 -35.25
CA ALA A 733 5.59 18.28 -36.04
C ALA A 733 4.60 19.36 -35.58
N ARG A 734 3.31 19.01 -35.49
CA ARG A 734 2.25 19.93 -35.02
C ARG A 734 2.45 20.33 -33.56
N ARG A 735 2.92 19.42 -32.71
CA ARG A 735 3.13 19.71 -31.29
C ARG A 735 4.29 20.69 -31.10
N ILE A 736 5.36 20.55 -31.87
CA ILE A 736 6.51 21.47 -31.89
C ILE A 736 6.09 22.85 -32.42
N GLU A 737 5.34 22.88 -33.51
CA GLU A 737 4.75 24.11 -34.06
C GLU A 737 3.95 24.86 -32.99
N ARG A 738 3.01 24.17 -32.31
CA ARG A 738 2.26 24.76 -31.20
C ARG A 738 3.13 25.14 -30.00
N ASN A 739 4.21 24.40 -29.73
CA ASN A 739 5.14 24.75 -28.65
C ASN A 739 5.87 26.06 -28.93
N SER A 740 6.19 26.36 -30.19
CA SER A 740 6.83 27.63 -30.57
C SER A 740 6.01 28.88 -30.18
N GLN A 741 4.69 28.71 -30.03
CA GLN A 741 3.74 29.78 -29.71
C GLN A 741 3.49 29.93 -28.19
N LEU A 742 4.10 29.10 -27.33
CA LEU A 742 3.85 29.13 -25.89
C LEU A 742 4.31 30.45 -25.25
N LYS A 743 3.39 31.12 -24.58
CA LYS A 743 3.63 32.35 -23.82
C LYS A 743 3.58 32.08 -22.32
N HIS A 744 4.23 32.96 -21.56
CA HIS A 744 4.18 33.03 -20.09
C HIS A 744 4.56 31.78 -19.29
N MET A 745 5.12 30.73 -19.92
CA MET A 745 5.59 29.52 -19.21
C MET A 745 6.58 29.83 -18.06
N ASN A 746 7.31 30.95 -18.15
CA ASN A 746 8.20 31.44 -17.10
C ASN A 746 7.49 31.91 -15.81
N LYS A 747 6.15 31.98 -15.81
CA LYS A 747 5.33 32.36 -14.65
C LYS A 747 4.83 31.15 -13.84
N LEU A 748 5.05 29.94 -14.34
CA LEU A 748 4.55 28.70 -13.75
C LEU A 748 5.66 27.90 -13.06
N TYR A 749 5.27 27.13 -12.04
CA TYR A 749 6.04 25.96 -11.62
C TYR A 749 5.77 24.81 -12.59
N LEU A 750 6.83 24.20 -13.14
CA LEU A 750 6.72 23.20 -14.20
C LEU A 750 7.45 21.92 -13.81
N MET A 751 6.74 20.79 -13.87
CA MET A 751 7.32 19.48 -13.59
C MET A 751 6.90 18.44 -14.61
N SER A 752 7.85 17.61 -15.00
CA SER A 752 7.65 16.43 -15.82
C SER A 752 7.98 15.17 -15.01
N ILE A 753 7.03 14.24 -14.96
CA ILE A 753 7.19 12.90 -14.42
C ILE A 753 7.23 11.97 -15.63
N ALA A 754 8.45 11.56 -16.00
CA ALA A 754 8.71 10.71 -17.15
C ALA A 754 8.85 9.25 -16.75
N THR A 755 8.16 8.37 -17.48
CA THR A 755 8.23 6.93 -17.28
C THR A 755 9.54 6.33 -17.79
N SER A 756 10.04 5.29 -17.13
CA SER A 756 11.24 4.55 -17.50
C SER A 756 11.00 3.05 -17.35
N PRO A 757 10.69 2.33 -18.44
CA PRO A 757 10.45 0.90 -18.39
C PRO A 757 11.79 0.13 -18.32
N ARG A 758 12.40 0.07 -17.12
CA ARG A 758 13.62 -0.73 -16.88
C ARG A 758 13.34 -2.05 -16.15
N SER A 759 12.17 -2.23 -15.56
CA SER A 759 11.81 -3.43 -14.78
C SER A 759 10.37 -3.86 -15.08
N PHE A 760 10.19 -4.84 -15.96
CA PHE A 760 8.88 -5.42 -16.24
C PHE A 760 8.62 -6.62 -15.33
N HIS A 761 7.46 -6.65 -14.68
CA HIS A 761 6.95 -7.81 -13.97
C HIS A 761 6.10 -8.67 -14.93
N PHE A 762 6.54 -9.88 -15.25
CA PHE A 762 5.75 -10.82 -16.05
C PHE A 762 4.80 -11.63 -15.15
N PRO A 763 3.47 -11.52 -15.32
CA PRO A 763 2.47 -12.19 -14.47
C PRO A 763 2.36 -13.68 -14.81
N LYS A 764 3.39 -14.47 -14.45
CA LYS A 764 3.51 -15.91 -14.77
C LYS A 764 2.31 -16.71 -14.27
N ALA A 765 1.79 -16.37 -13.10
CA ALA A 765 0.72 -17.10 -12.43
C ALA A 765 -0.64 -16.91 -13.12
N GLU A 766 -0.88 -15.72 -13.66
CA GLU A 766 -2.10 -15.33 -14.35
C GLU A 766 -2.11 -15.86 -15.78
N VAL A 767 -0.97 -15.81 -16.47
CA VAL A 767 -0.79 -16.47 -17.78
C VAL A 767 -1.04 -17.98 -17.66
N ALA A 768 -0.51 -18.63 -16.61
CA ALA A 768 -0.78 -20.04 -16.35
C ALA A 768 -2.27 -20.31 -16.07
N THR A 769 -2.93 -19.45 -15.28
CA THR A 769 -4.38 -19.58 -14.97
C THR A 769 -5.24 -19.40 -16.22
N PHE A 770 -4.88 -18.44 -17.08
CA PHE A 770 -5.53 -18.23 -18.37
C PHE A 770 -5.31 -19.42 -19.31
N ALA A 771 -4.10 -19.97 -19.36
CA ALA A 771 -3.81 -21.18 -20.15
C ALA A 771 -4.64 -22.39 -19.68
N VAL A 772 -4.79 -22.58 -18.36
CA VAL A 772 -5.68 -23.62 -17.79
C VAL A 772 -7.13 -23.37 -18.21
N MET A 773 -7.62 -22.13 -18.11
CA MET A 773 -8.98 -21.77 -18.53
C MET A 773 -9.21 -22.11 -20.02
N VAL A 774 -8.29 -21.73 -20.91
CA VAL A 774 -8.39 -22.00 -22.35
C VAL A 774 -8.33 -23.51 -22.63
N LEU A 775 -7.40 -24.22 -22.01
CA LEU A 775 -7.25 -25.67 -22.16
C LEU A 775 -8.54 -26.42 -21.77
N PHE A 776 -9.17 -26.04 -20.66
CA PHE A 776 -10.43 -26.64 -20.20
C PHE A 776 -11.67 -26.19 -20.98
N ALA A 777 -11.67 -24.96 -21.52
CA ALA A 777 -12.70 -24.48 -22.42
C ALA A 777 -12.68 -25.21 -23.77
N ILE A 778 -11.50 -25.43 -24.36
CA ILE A 778 -11.33 -26.18 -25.62
C ILE A 778 -11.72 -27.66 -25.44
N GLY A 779 -11.43 -28.23 -24.27
CA GLY A 779 -11.86 -29.59 -23.91
C GLY A 779 -11.22 -30.71 -24.74
N LYS A 780 -10.14 -30.43 -25.46
CA LYS A 780 -9.36 -31.42 -26.21
C LYS A 780 -8.28 -32.01 -25.31
N PHE A 781 -8.52 -33.23 -24.82
CA PHE A 781 -7.63 -33.91 -23.90
C PHE A 781 -7.12 -35.25 -24.44
N PRO A 782 -5.86 -35.64 -24.16
CA PRO A 782 -5.32 -36.93 -24.57
C PRO A 782 -6.12 -38.13 -24.00
N ARG A 783 -6.06 -39.28 -24.68
CA ARG A 783 -6.83 -40.48 -24.27
C ARG A 783 -6.45 -41.03 -22.89
N TRP A 784 -5.21 -40.79 -22.45
CA TRP A 784 -4.71 -41.19 -21.14
C TRP A 784 -5.24 -40.33 -19.98
N TRP A 785 -6.00 -39.27 -20.24
CA TRP A 785 -6.61 -38.46 -19.18
C TRP A 785 -7.83 -39.13 -18.53
N PRO A 786 -8.01 -38.94 -17.21
CA PRO A 786 -9.12 -39.51 -16.47
C PRO A 786 -10.47 -39.17 -17.11
N GLN A 787 -11.39 -40.15 -17.15
CA GLN A 787 -12.70 -39.97 -17.79
C GLN A 787 -13.53 -38.85 -17.14
N TRP A 788 -13.41 -38.68 -15.82
CA TRP A 788 -14.11 -37.62 -15.08
C TRP A 788 -13.65 -36.21 -15.47
N ALA A 789 -12.38 -36.01 -15.86
CA ALA A 789 -11.84 -34.73 -16.30
C ALA A 789 -12.39 -34.28 -17.68
N ARG A 790 -12.97 -35.22 -18.44
CA ARG A 790 -13.60 -34.95 -19.75
C ARG A 790 -15.08 -34.56 -19.63
N LEU A 791 -15.71 -34.76 -18.47
CA LEU A 791 -17.12 -34.41 -18.23
C LEU A 791 -17.36 -32.90 -18.37
N ARG A 792 -18.44 -32.50 -19.08
CA ARG A 792 -18.79 -31.08 -19.30
C ARG A 792 -18.99 -30.31 -17.98
N ALA A 793 -19.62 -30.93 -16.99
CA ALA A 793 -19.85 -30.32 -15.68
C ALA A 793 -18.54 -30.00 -14.95
N PHE A 794 -17.60 -30.95 -14.92
CA PHE A 794 -16.29 -30.76 -14.31
C PHE A 794 -15.49 -29.66 -15.01
N ARG A 795 -15.43 -29.68 -16.35
CA ARG A 795 -14.74 -28.65 -17.15
C ARG A 795 -15.31 -27.26 -16.91
N SER A 796 -16.64 -27.15 -16.84
CA SER A 796 -17.32 -25.88 -16.58
C SER A 796 -17.02 -25.35 -15.17
N ALA A 797 -16.95 -26.23 -14.17
CA ALA A 797 -16.56 -25.87 -12.81
C ALA A 797 -15.09 -25.39 -12.73
N VAL A 798 -14.17 -26.08 -13.40
CA VAL A 798 -12.75 -25.67 -13.47
C VAL A 798 -12.60 -24.32 -14.18
N VAL A 799 -13.33 -24.10 -15.29
CA VAL A 799 -13.33 -22.81 -15.99
C VAL A 799 -13.89 -21.71 -15.09
N LEU A 800 -14.99 -21.94 -14.36
CA LEU A 800 -15.54 -20.97 -13.41
C LEU A 800 -14.57 -20.62 -12.28
N VAL A 801 -13.90 -21.61 -11.70
CA VAL A 801 -12.87 -21.41 -10.67
C VAL A 801 -11.67 -20.66 -11.26
N ALA A 802 -11.24 -21.01 -12.48
CA ALA A 802 -10.17 -20.31 -13.19
C ALA A 802 -10.56 -18.85 -13.50
N CYS A 803 -11.79 -18.58 -13.92
CA CYS A 803 -12.30 -17.23 -14.12
C CYS A 803 -12.33 -16.43 -12.81
N TYR A 804 -12.78 -17.03 -11.71
CA TYR A 804 -12.83 -16.37 -10.40
C TYR A 804 -11.43 -16.07 -9.86
N THR A 805 -10.53 -17.05 -9.92
CA THR A 805 -9.12 -16.88 -9.48
C THR A 805 -8.37 -15.89 -10.35
N LEU A 806 -8.58 -15.92 -11.67
CA LEU A 806 -8.02 -14.93 -12.59
C LEU A 806 -8.57 -13.53 -12.27
N LYS A 807 -9.89 -13.37 -12.04
CA LYS A 807 -10.47 -12.07 -11.64
C LYS A 807 -9.79 -11.51 -10.39
N LYS A 808 -9.69 -12.31 -9.32
CA LYS A 808 -9.08 -11.88 -8.05
C LYS A 808 -7.59 -11.56 -8.19
N ARG A 809 -6.88 -12.26 -9.07
CA ARG A 809 -5.46 -11.99 -9.36
C ARG A 809 -5.29 -10.73 -10.20
N MET A 810 -6.13 -10.53 -11.22
CA MET A 810 -6.17 -9.32 -12.04
C MET A 810 -6.38 -8.06 -11.21
N GLU A 811 -7.11 -8.12 -10.10
CA GLU A 811 -7.29 -7.01 -9.15
C GLU A 811 -5.99 -6.63 -8.39
N LYS A 812 -4.97 -7.48 -8.36
CA LYS A 812 -3.68 -7.25 -7.68
C LYS A 812 -2.51 -7.01 -8.62
N ILE A 813 -2.74 -7.10 -9.92
CA ILE A 813 -1.68 -6.89 -10.91
C ILE A 813 -1.42 -5.39 -11.02
N ASP A 814 -0.17 -5.01 -10.75
CA ASP A 814 0.36 -3.69 -11.05
C ASP A 814 0.49 -3.52 -12.57
N ILE A 815 -0.56 -3.03 -13.23
CA ILE A 815 -0.52 -2.87 -14.70
C ILE A 815 0.56 -1.86 -15.08
N GLY A 816 0.86 -0.88 -14.22
CA GLY A 816 1.98 0.07 -14.35
C GLY A 816 3.33 -0.62 -14.53
N LYS A 817 3.53 -1.81 -13.95
CA LYS A 817 4.80 -2.56 -14.02
C LYS A 817 4.76 -3.76 -14.96
N VAL A 818 3.62 -4.05 -15.59
CA VAL A 818 3.45 -5.22 -16.48
C VAL A 818 3.78 -4.86 -17.94
N PRO A 819 4.30 -5.81 -18.75
CA PRO A 819 4.59 -5.58 -20.17
C PRO A 819 3.32 -5.50 -21.05
N THR A 820 2.18 -5.01 -20.55
CA THR A 820 0.91 -4.93 -21.30
C THR A 820 1.06 -4.13 -22.59
N LEU A 821 1.93 -3.11 -22.57
CA LEU A 821 2.24 -2.26 -23.72
C LEU A 821 3.59 -2.60 -24.37
N TYR A 822 4.24 -3.71 -24.01
CA TYR A 822 5.57 -4.07 -24.54
C TYR A 822 5.54 -4.31 -26.05
N GLY A 823 4.50 -4.97 -26.56
CA GLY A 823 4.34 -5.17 -28.01
C GLY A 823 4.24 -3.84 -28.76
N LEU A 824 3.46 -2.90 -28.21
CA LEU A 824 3.33 -1.56 -28.78
C LEU A 824 4.64 -0.77 -28.65
N SER A 825 5.34 -0.90 -27.53
CA SER A 825 6.64 -0.29 -27.30
C SER A 825 7.71 -0.78 -28.28
N PHE A 826 7.72 -2.09 -28.56
CA PHE A 826 8.57 -2.71 -29.57
C PHE A 826 8.25 -2.17 -30.97
N LEU A 827 6.97 -2.10 -31.34
CA LEU A 827 6.55 -1.56 -32.64
C LEU A 827 6.90 -0.09 -32.80
N MET A 828 6.72 0.73 -31.76
CA MET A 828 7.14 2.13 -31.75
C MET A 828 8.66 2.25 -31.91
N ARG A 829 9.44 1.47 -31.16
CA ARG A 829 10.91 1.44 -31.26
C ARG A 829 11.36 1.10 -32.68
N HIS A 830 10.77 0.05 -33.27
CA HIS A 830 11.08 -0.33 -34.64
C HIS A 830 10.70 0.76 -35.63
N ARG A 831 9.51 1.37 -35.44
CA ARG A 831 9.05 2.45 -36.33
C ARG A 831 10.00 3.65 -36.29
N VAL A 832 10.40 4.10 -35.11
CA VAL A 832 11.32 5.26 -34.93
C VAL A 832 12.61 5.08 -35.71
N LYS A 833 13.22 3.89 -35.68
CA LYS A 833 14.45 3.59 -36.44
C LYS A 833 14.29 3.67 -37.96
N THR A 834 13.06 3.57 -38.46
CA THR A 834 12.74 3.67 -39.89
C THR A 834 12.23 5.05 -40.30
N LEU A 835 12.01 5.95 -39.34
CA LEU A 835 11.61 7.32 -39.65
C LEU A 835 12.84 8.10 -40.11
N HIS A 836 12.65 8.91 -41.14
CA HIS A 836 13.60 9.97 -41.47
C HIS A 836 13.50 11.06 -40.39
N GLN A 837 14.42 12.01 -40.43
CA GLN A 837 14.40 13.14 -39.51
C GLN A 837 13.07 13.91 -39.62
N ILE A 838 12.21 13.79 -38.61
CA ILE A 838 10.86 14.38 -38.60
C ILE A 838 10.83 15.84 -38.14
N PHE A 839 11.88 16.33 -37.48
CA PHE A 839 12.09 17.74 -37.12
C PHE A 839 13.58 17.98 -36.78
N ASP A 840 14.01 19.24 -36.70
CA ASP A 840 15.40 19.58 -36.36
C ASP A 840 15.76 19.17 -34.92
N GLY A 841 16.83 18.38 -34.78
CA GLY A 841 17.23 17.76 -33.50
C GLY A 841 16.53 16.44 -33.17
N PHE A 842 15.78 15.84 -34.11
CA PHE A 842 15.30 14.47 -33.95
C PHE A 842 16.44 13.45 -34.13
N ASP A 843 16.75 12.72 -33.07
CA ASP A 843 17.61 11.54 -33.09
C ASP A 843 16.77 10.28 -32.85
N ALA A 844 16.87 9.32 -33.78
CA ALA A 844 16.16 8.06 -33.67
C ALA A 844 16.57 7.27 -32.43
N ASP A 845 17.83 7.35 -31.99
CA ASP A 845 18.31 6.60 -30.84
C ASP A 845 17.75 7.13 -29.51
N ASP A 846 17.57 8.44 -29.39
CA ASP A 846 16.93 9.06 -28.22
C ASP A 846 15.42 8.79 -28.20
N TRP A 847 14.78 8.83 -29.37
CA TRP A 847 13.33 8.67 -29.50
C TRP A 847 12.86 7.21 -29.48
N GLN A 848 13.76 6.24 -29.58
CA GLN A 848 13.39 4.82 -29.61
C GLN A 848 12.83 4.32 -28.27
N HIS A 849 13.19 4.97 -27.17
CA HIS A 849 12.70 4.66 -25.82
C HIS A 849 11.30 5.24 -25.63
N ASN A 850 10.37 4.41 -25.15
CA ASN A 850 8.97 4.77 -24.98
C ASN A 850 8.33 3.89 -23.91
N ASP A 851 7.19 4.32 -23.38
CA ASP A 851 6.40 3.61 -22.36
C ASP A 851 5.26 2.75 -22.93
N GLY A 852 5.25 2.59 -24.25
CA GLY A 852 4.20 1.94 -25.01
C GLY A 852 3.22 2.90 -25.68
N ILE A 853 3.15 4.17 -25.32
CA ILE A 853 2.26 5.16 -25.97
C ILE A 853 3.00 6.44 -26.34
N VAL A 854 3.93 6.90 -25.49
CA VAL A 854 4.68 8.14 -25.65
C VAL A 854 6.18 7.87 -25.57
N ASN A 855 6.96 8.55 -26.40
CA ASN A 855 8.42 8.48 -26.37
C ASN A 855 8.94 9.16 -25.10
N VAL A 856 9.89 8.53 -24.41
CA VAL A 856 10.46 9.06 -23.16
C VAL A 856 11.06 10.44 -23.38
N GLN A 857 11.71 10.65 -24.53
CA GLN A 857 12.27 11.95 -24.90
C GLN A 857 11.21 13.06 -25.00
N SER A 858 10.00 12.72 -25.46
CA SER A 858 8.89 13.65 -25.56
C SER A 858 8.29 14.04 -24.21
N MET A 859 8.49 13.23 -23.17
CA MET A 859 7.95 13.51 -21.84
C MET A 859 8.74 14.58 -21.11
N ILE A 860 10.04 14.73 -21.39
CA ILE A 860 10.96 15.51 -20.55
C ILE A 860 10.55 16.98 -20.46
N ARG A 861 10.29 17.60 -21.61
CA ARG A 861 9.86 19.00 -21.74
C ARG A 861 9.31 19.25 -23.16
N PRO A 862 8.61 20.37 -23.38
CA PRO A 862 8.30 20.85 -24.73
C PRO A 862 9.59 21.18 -25.51
N TRP A 863 9.69 20.68 -26.74
CA TRP A 863 10.75 21.04 -27.68
C TRP A 863 10.39 22.27 -28.52
N PHE A 864 11.40 23.06 -28.90
CA PHE A 864 11.27 24.30 -29.67
C PHE A 864 12.20 24.26 -30.89
N PRO A 865 11.78 24.78 -32.06
CA PRO A 865 12.65 24.91 -33.24
C PRO A 865 13.78 25.94 -33.02
N LYS A 866 14.86 25.85 -33.81
CA LYS A 866 15.93 26.86 -33.84
C LYS A 866 15.44 28.19 -34.44
N PRO A 867 16.10 29.33 -34.13
CA PRO A 867 15.65 30.67 -34.56
C PRO A 867 15.41 30.80 -36.07
N GLN A 868 16.31 30.20 -36.86
CA GLN A 868 16.35 30.32 -38.31
C GLN A 868 15.22 29.54 -39.01
N ASP A 869 14.67 28.53 -38.34
CA ASP A 869 13.58 27.70 -38.88
C ASP A 869 12.22 28.37 -38.68
N ILE A 870 12.03 29.10 -37.57
CA ILE A 870 10.84 29.91 -37.32
C ILE A 870 10.70 31.00 -38.39
N GLU A 871 11.79 31.66 -38.77
CA GLU A 871 11.78 32.69 -39.82
C GLU A 871 11.43 32.11 -41.21
N ARG A 872 11.90 30.90 -41.53
CA ARG A 872 11.56 30.21 -42.79
C ARG A 872 10.13 29.72 -42.84
N GLU A 873 9.61 29.16 -41.74
CA GLU A 873 8.22 28.69 -41.66
C GLU A 873 7.25 29.87 -41.70
N VAL A 874 7.54 30.96 -40.97
CA VAL A 874 6.74 32.20 -41.05
C VAL A 874 6.76 32.80 -42.45
N GLN A 875 7.90 32.76 -43.15
CA GLN A 875 7.99 33.18 -44.56
C GLN A 875 7.17 32.28 -45.48
N GLN A 876 7.23 30.95 -45.32
CA GLN A 876 6.43 30.01 -46.11
C GLN A 876 4.93 30.14 -45.84
N GLU A 877 4.53 30.37 -44.58
CA GLU A 877 3.14 30.56 -44.20
C GLU A 877 2.62 31.91 -44.73
N GLN A 878 3.43 32.97 -44.65
CA GLN A 878 3.13 34.28 -45.25
C GLN A 878 3.08 34.23 -46.79
N GLU A 879 3.91 33.44 -47.46
CA GLU A 879 3.83 33.22 -48.91
C GLU A 879 2.58 32.40 -49.31
N SER A 880 2.17 31.44 -48.48
CA SER A 880 0.92 30.68 -48.66
C SER A 880 -0.34 31.52 -48.40
N LEU A 881 -0.25 32.54 -47.55
CA LEU A 881 -1.31 33.50 -47.26
C LEU A 881 -1.34 34.65 -48.30
N ALA A 882 -0.17 35.08 -48.80
CA ALA A 882 -0.06 36.11 -49.83
C ALA A 882 -0.62 35.68 -51.20
N THR A 883 -0.69 34.37 -51.46
CA THR A 883 -1.36 33.81 -52.65
C THR A 883 -2.89 33.80 -52.55
N ASN A 884 -3.46 34.04 -51.36
CA ASN A 884 -4.90 34.25 -51.13
C ASN A 884 -5.13 35.67 -50.61
N GLY A 885 -5.07 36.64 -51.53
CA GLY A 885 -4.95 38.07 -51.26
C GLY A 885 -5.78 38.61 -50.08
N MET A 886 -5.09 38.92 -48.98
CA MET A 886 -5.49 39.92 -47.99
C MET A 886 -4.23 40.43 -47.28
N THR A 887 -3.95 41.72 -47.43
CA THR A 887 -2.84 42.43 -46.78
C THR A 887 -3.22 42.81 -45.35
N SER A 888 -2.43 42.41 -44.36
CA SER A 888 -2.39 43.11 -43.06
C SER A 888 -0.96 43.23 -42.56
N SER A 889 -0.58 44.46 -42.27
CA SER A 889 0.73 44.86 -41.78
C SER A 889 0.77 44.74 -40.26
N ALA A 890 1.55 43.81 -39.71
CA ALA A 890 1.94 43.80 -38.31
C ALA A 890 3.46 43.61 -38.21
N SER A 891 4.10 44.54 -37.50
CA SER A 891 5.54 44.77 -37.44
C SER A 891 6.34 43.63 -36.79
N CYS A 892 7.40 43.21 -37.47
CA CYS A 892 8.38 42.21 -37.03
C CYS A 892 9.39 42.81 -36.04
N ALA A 893 9.00 42.97 -34.77
CA ALA A 893 9.89 43.43 -33.72
C ALA A 893 9.58 42.78 -32.36
N SER A 894 9.77 41.45 -32.23
CA SER A 894 9.91 40.81 -30.90
C SER A 894 10.50 39.38 -30.87
N LEU A 895 10.93 38.79 -31.99
CA LEU A 895 11.32 37.37 -32.03
C LEU A 895 12.58 37.02 -31.21
N SER A 896 13.51 37.95 -30.96
CA SER A 896 14.72 37.61 -30.20
C SER A 896 14.47 37.34 -28.70
N SER A 897 13.34 37.80 -28.16
CA SER A 897 13.02 37.67 -26.72
C SER A 897 12.26 36.38 -26.35
N SER A 898 11.66 35.68 -27.33
CA SER A 898 10.91 34.44 -27.09
C SER A 898 11.83 33.22 -26.90
N MET A 899 13.06 33.29 -27.39
CA MET A 899 13.95 32.13 -27.52
C MET A 899 14.67 31.73 -26.24
N ALA A 900 14.81 32.62 -25.26
CA ALA A 900 15.51 32.34 -24.00
C ALA A 900 14.64 31.66 -22.92
N ARG A 901 13.41 31.23 -23.21
CA ARG A 901 12.39 31.00 -22.16
C ARG A 901 12.30 29.60 -21.54
N CYS A 902 12.94 28.55 -22.08
CA CYS A 902 12.70 27.17 -21.61
C CYS A 902 13.89 26.21 -21.80
N GLU A 903 15.14 26.68 -21.85
CA GLU A 903 16.29 25.80 -22.16
C GLU A 903 16.80 24.96 -20.97
N SER A 904 16.55 25.34 -19.72
CA SER A 904 17.05 24.59 -18.56
C SER A 904 16.09 23.48 -18.13
N HIS A 905 16.53 22.23 -18.27
CA HIS A 905 15.91 21.05 -17.65
C HIS A 905 16.76 20.61 -16.45
N ILE A 906 16.14 20.19 -15.36
CA ILE A 906 16.85 19.77 -14.14
C ILE A 906 16.31 18.39 -13.72
N SER A 907 17.14 17.36 -13.80
CA SER A 907 16.81 16.06 -13.23
C SER A 907 16.86 16.14 -11.70
N ILE A 908 15.88 15.55 -11.03
CA ILE A 908 15.86 15.47 -9.57
C ILE A 908 16.00 14.02 -9.11
N ASP A 909 16.94 13.80 -8.19
CA ASP A 909 17.10 12.54 -7.48
C ASP A 909 16.32 12.61 -6.15
N GLY A 910 15.63 11.53 -5.80
CA GLY A 910 14.94 11.42 -4.51
C GLY A 910 13.70 12.29 -4.34
N PHE A 911 12.82 12.40 -5.35
CA PHE A 911 11.52 13.11 -5.22
C PHE A 911 10.69 12.63 -4.02
N HIS A 912 10.77 11.34 -3.69
CA HIS A 912 10.08 10.77 -2.51
C HIS A 912 10.74 11.15 -1.17
N LYS A 913 12.01 11.56 -1.13
CA LYS A 913 12.68 12.03 0.09
C LYS A 913 12.18 13.41 0.54
N TYR A 914 11.43 14.11 -0.32
CA TYR A 914 10.99 15.47 -0.06
C TYR A 914 10.06 15.58 1.15
N TRP A 915 9.23 14.56 1.42
CA TRP A 915 8.39 14.55 2.62
C TRP A 915 9.21 14.13 3.87
N GLU A 916 10.15 13.20 3.72
CA GLU A 916 11.01 12.68 4.81
C GLU A 916 11.89 13.80 5.40
N GLU A 917 12.60 14.54 4.54
CA GLU A 917 13.48 15.65 4.97
C GLU A 917 12.71 16.79 5.65
N HIS A 918 11.46 17.04 5.24
CA HIS A 918 10.68 18.15 5.77
C HIS A 918 10.03 17.83 7.14
N GLU A 919 9.80 16.56 7.44
CA GLU A 919 9.36 16.09 8.76
C GLU A 919 10.51 16.18 9.79
N GLU A 920 11.75 15.90 9.36
CA GLU A 920 12.97 16.11 10.17
C GLU A 920 13.27 17.60 10.43
N LEU A 921 13.12 18.47 9.43
CA LEU A 921 13.38 19.92 9.56
C LEU A 921 12.33 20.67 10.39
N THR A 922 11.11 20.14 10.51
CA THR A 922 10.06 20.73 11.36
C THR A 922 10.13 20.26 12.81
N THR A 923 10.86 19.18 13.10
CA THR A 923 11.08 18.66 14.45
C THR A 923 12.35 19.20 15.13
N GLN A 924 13.29 19.81 14.39
CA GLN A 924 14.46 20.49 14.96
C GLN A 924 14.18 21.99 15.29
N HIS A 925 13.70 22.27 16.50
CA HIS A 925 13.78 23.61 17.08
C HIS A 925 15.21 23.88 17.61
N HIS A 926 16.06 24.52 16.82
CA HIS A 926 17.35 25.02 17.30
C HIS A 926 17.13 26.28 18.17
N VAL A 927 17.49 26.18 19.45
CA VAL A 927 17.61 27.33 20.37
C VAL A 927 19.01 27.90 20.20
N ASP A 928 19.14 29.00 19.47
CA ASP A 928 20.37 29.78 19.49
C ASP A 928 20.38 30.70 20.73
N GLY A 929 21.50 30.72 21.44
CA GLY A 929 21.70 31.38 22.74
C GLY A 929 21.68 32.91 22.75
N ASN A 930 21.02 33.55 21.78
CA ASN A 930 20.69 34.98 21.82
C ASN A 930 19.26 35.11 21.32
N GLY A 931 18.35 35.58 22.18
CA GLY A 931 16.89 35.58 22.00
C GLY A 931 16.34 36.43 20.84
N THR A 932 16.81 36.18 19.63
CA THR A 932 16.28 36.68 18.37
C THR A 932 16.04 35.49 17.46
N HIS A 933 14.78 35.04 17.38
CA HIS A 933 14.32 34.05 16.41
C HIS A 933 14.41 34.63 15.00
N ALA A 934 15.53 34.46 14.31
CA ALA A 934 15.58 34.56 12.87
C ALA A 934 15.45 33.15 12.28
N PRO A 935 14.35 32.80 11.59
CA PRO A 935 14.28 31.51 10.90
C PRO A 935 15.43 31.43 9.89
N ARG A 936 16.17 30.30 9.86
CA ARG A 936 17.13 30.03 8.79
C ARG A 936 16.42 30.25 7.45
N PRO A 937 16.98 31.03 6.51
CA PRO A 937 16.37 31.21 5.20
C PRO A 937 16.31 29.84 4.51
N ARG A 938 15.09 29.32 4.30
CA ARG A 938 14.88 28.10 3.54
C ARG A 938 15.40 28.30 2.12
N ILE A 939 16.24 27.39 1.66
CA ILE A 939 16.76 27.42 0.29
C ILE A 939 15.62 27.02 -0.64
N LYS A 940 15.11 27.97 -1.42
CA LYS A 940 14.09 27.73 -2.45
C LYS A 940 14.67 26.78 -3.50
N ARG A 941 14.15 25.55 -3.58
CA ARG A 941 14.69 24.49 -4.44
C ARG A 941 14.13 24.53 -5.87
N PHE A 942 12.92 25.09 -6.03
CA PHE A 942 12.20 25.13 -7.29
C PHE A 942 11.98 26.56 -7.77
N GLU A 943 12.29 26.82 -9.04
CA GLU A 943 12.10 28.11 -9.68
C GLU A 943 11.01 28.06 -10.75
N LYS A 944 10.23 29.15 -10.87
CA LYS A 944 9.26 29.31 -11.95
C LYS A 944 9.98 29.38 -13.31
N GLY A 945 9.38 28.75 -14.32
CA GLY A 945 9.90 28.72 -15.69
C GLY A 945 10.92 27.64 -16.01
N ARG A 946 11.34 26.85 -15.04
CA ARG A 946 12.22 25.68 -15.27
C ARG A 946 11.43 24.39 -15.22
N TRP A 947 11.74 23.47 -16.13
CA TRP A 947 11.17 22.12 -16.12
C TRP A 947 12.01 21.20 -15.23
N TYR A 948 11.40 20.72 -14.15
CA TYR A 948 12.00 19.70 -13.28
C TYR A 948 11.55 18.30 -13.71
N LEU A 949 12.51 17.39 -13.88
CA LEU A 949 12.28 16.04 -14.37
C LEU A 949 12.43 15.02 -13.25
N TYR A 950 11.36 14.29 -12.97
CA TYR A 950 11.38 13.10 -12.15
C TYR A 950 11.14 11.85 -13.01
N ARG A 951 11.90 10.77 -12.77
CA ARG A 951 11.76 9.52 -13.52
C ARG A 951 11.14 8.44 -12.65
N VAL A 952 10.07 7.80 -13.15
CA VAL A 952 9.37 6.71 -12.46
C VAL A 952 9.56 5.38 -13.17
N LYS A 953 9.73 4.29 -12.42
CA LYS A 953 9.90 2.93 -12.96
C LYS A 953 8.55 2.27 -13.26
N SER A 954 7.75 2.92 -14.10
CA SER A 954 6.41 2.48 -14.51
C SER A 954 6.25 2.66 -16.03
N ASN A 955 5.21 2.06 -16.61
CA ASN A 955 4.81 2.24 -18.00
C ASN A 955 3.82 3.42 -18.14
N HIS A 956 3.11 3.52 -19.27
CA HIS A 956 2.16 4.61 -19.53
C HIS A 956 1.01 4.75 -18.52
N PHE A 957 0.80 3.79 -17.62
CA PHE A 957 -0.19 3.87 -16.55
C PHE A 957 0.33 4.55 -15.27
N ALA A 958 1.52 5.16 -15.31
CA ALA A 958 2.11 5.84 -14.16
C ALA A 958 1.16 6.88 -13.52
N GLY A 959 1.02 6.83 -12.20
CA GLY A 959 0.15 7.75 -11.46
C GLY A 959 -1.36 7.55 -11.71
N THR A 960 -1.77 6.44 -12.33
CA THR A 960 -3.18 6.05 -12.47
C THR A 960 -3.57 5.04 -11.37
N TYR A 961 -4.85 4.67 -11.29
CA TYR A 961 -5.32 3.61 -10.38
C TYR A 961 -4.59 2.27 -10.60
N PHE A 962 -4.04 2.05 -11.79
CA PHE A 962 -3.37 0.79 -12.14
C PHE A 962 -1.88 0.76 -11.81
N ASP A 963 -1.36 1.80 -11.16
CA ASP A 963 0.02 1.90 -10.69
C ASP A 963 0.03 1.93 -9.16
N ASN A 964 0.66 0.93 -8.53
CA ASN A 964 0.68 0.85 -7.07
C ASN A 964 1.53 1.95 -6.43
N ASP A 965 2.50 2.51 -7.17
CA ASP A 965 3.37 3.58 -6.65
C ASP A 965 2.71 4.97 -6.79
N ALA A 966 1.49 5.04 -7.34
CA ALA A 966 0.78 6.30 -7.55
C ALA A 966 0.53 7.04 -6.22
N VAL A 967 0.27 6.32 -5.13
CA VAL A 967 0.00 6.92 -3.81
C VAL A 967 1.20 7.73 -3.33
N ASP A 968 2.39 7.12 -3.33
CA ASP A 968 3.62 7.79 -2.89
C ASP A 968 4.01 8.95 -3.82
N LEU A 969 3.73 8.80 -5.12
CA LEU A 969 3.91 9.85 -6.11
C LEU A 969 3.04 11.08 -5.78
N TYR A 970 1.74 10.89 -5.55
CA TYR A 970 0.83 11.99 -5.22
C TYR A 970 1.09 12.59 -3.85
N LYS A 971 1.45 11.78 -2.85
CA LYS A 971 1.85 12.27 -1.53
C LYS A 971 3.01 13.25 -1.63
N SER A 972 4.06 12.86 -2.37
CA SER A 972 5.24 13.70 -2.59
C SER A 972 4.90 14.95 -3.41
N LEU A 973 4.05 14.80 -4.42
CA LEU A 973 3.58 15.89 -5.27
C LEU A 973 2.81 16.97 -4.51
N PHE A 974 1.84 16.58 -3.69
CA PHE A 974 1.01 17.53 -2.94
C PHE A 974 1.81 18.21 -1.82
N THR A 975 2.73 17.47 -1.20
CA THR A 975 3.69 18.02 -0.25
C THR A 975 4.55 19.10 -0.90
N LEU A 976 5.09 18.83 -2.10
CA LEU A 976 5.84 19.83 -2.88
C LEU A 976 5.01 21.06 -3.21
N MET A 977 3.78 20.89 -3.71
CA MET A 977 2.90 22.01 -4.06
C MET A 977 2.64 22.92 -2.85
N LYS A 978 2.26 22.32 -1.73
CA LYS A 978 1.97 23.03 -0.48
C LYS A 978 3.18 23.82 0.04
N LEU A 979 4.36 23.21 0.00
CA LEU A 979 5.55 23.76 0.66
C LEU A 979 6.33 24.74 -0.22
N GLU A 980 6.42 24.52 -1.53
CA GLU A 980 7.21 25.38 -2.42
C GLU A 980 6.33 26.27 -3.30
N TYR A 981 5.28 25.70 -3.90
CA TYR A 981 4.55 26.42 -4.94
C TYR A 981 3.61 27.48 -4.35
N GLU A 982 3.05 27.22 -3.16
CA GLU A 982 2.04 28.08 -2.52
C GLU A 982 2.63 29.14 -1.58
N GLN A 983 3.87 29.00 -1.09
CA GLN A 983 4.46 29.91 -0.09
C GLN A 983 5.03 31.23 -0.65
N ASP A 984 5.13 31.34 -1.97
CA ASP A 984 5.82 32.40 -2.72
C ASP A 984 5.29 33.84 -2.57
N ASP A 985 4.25 34.08 -1.78
CA ASP A 985 3.54 35.37 -1.72
C ASP A 985 3.97 36.28 -0.56
N HIS A 986 4.92 35.87 0.31
CA HIS A 986 5.32 36.64 1.50
C HIS A 986 6.64 37.44 1.41
N THR A 987 7.37 37.41 0.30
CA THR A 987 8.64 38.16 0.15
C THR A 987 8.61 39.10 -1.04
N SER A 988 7.92 40.22 -0.88
CA SER A 988 8.26 41.48 -1.55
C SER A 988 7.94 42.60 -0.55
N PRO A 989 8.91 43.07 0.24
CA PRO A 989 8.70 44.27 1.03
C PRO A 989 8.37 45.43 0.07
N PRO A 990 7.47 46.35 0.43
CA PRO A 990 7.24 47.55 -0.38
C PRO A 990 8.59 48.23 -0.53
N SER A 991 8.96 48.55 -1.77
CA SER A 991 10.16 49.29 -2.11
C SER A 991 10.23 50.54 -1.24
N ALA A 992 11.05 50.50 -0.18
CA ALA A 992 11.38 51.65 0.61
C ALA A 992 12.10 52.62 -0.33
N HIS A 993 11.45 53.75 -0.58
CA HIS A 993 12.07 54.90 -1.21
C HIS A 993 13.36 55.24 -0.46
N TYR A 994 14.50 54.91 -1.05
CA TYR A 994 15.76 55.58 -0.73
C TYR A 994 15.68 56.99 -1.33
N GLN A 995 15.17 57.94 -0.55
CA GLN A 995 15.46 59.35 -0.77
C GLN A 995 16.92 59.60 -0.35
N ASN A 996 17.83 59.59 -1.32
CA ASN A 996 19.08 60.32 -1.19
C ASN A 996 18.81 61.79 -1.51
N GLY A 997 18.82 62.62 -0.47
CA GLY A 997 18.88 64.06 -0.62
C GLY A 997 20.28 64.52 -1.01
N HIS A 998 20.39 65.15 -2.17
CA HIS A 998 21.30 66.27 -2.40
C HIS A 998 20.57 67.31 -3.25
N GLY A 999 20.42 68.50 -2.69
CA GLY A 999 19.58 69.55 -3.24
C GLY A 999 20.22 70.32 -4.39
N HIS A 1000 19.37 70.96 -5.19
CA HIS A 1000 19.51 72.37 -5.54
C HIS A 1000 18.13 72.94 -5.91
N ALA A 1001 17.93 74.18 -5.46
CA ALA A 1001 16.67 74.90 -5.42
C ALA A 1001 16.12 75.32 -6.79
N MET A 1002 14.79 75.37 -6.91
CA MET A 1002 14.10 76.54 -7.46
C MET A 1002 12.64 76.60 -6.97
N GLN A 1003 12.21 77.84 -6.71
CA GLN A 1003 11.01 78.30 -6.02
C GLN A 1003 9.68 78.08 -6.78
N PRO A 1004 8.52 78.26 -6.10
CA PRO A 1004 7.19 77.97 -6.62
C PRO A 1004 6.56 79.19 -7.31
N ALA A 1005 5.68 78.94 -8.29
CA ALA A 1005 4.64 79.86 -8.66
C ALA A 1005 3.34 79.07 -8.92
N ALA A 1006 2.32 79.37 -8.11
CA ALA A 1006 0.92 79.17 -8.43
C ALA A 1006 0.62 79.80 -9.81
N THR A 1007 -0.43 79.47 -10.57
CA THR A 1007 -1.83 79.56 -10.17
C THR A 1007 -2.68 79.11 -11.39
N ILE A 1008 -3.79 78.43 -11.11
CA ILE A 1008 -5.11 78.47 -11.79
C ILE A 1008 -5.20 78.06 -13.28
N GLY A 1009 -6.09 77.09 -13.51
CA GLY A 1009 -6.66 76.71 -14.80
C GLY A 1009 -7.46 75.43 -14.66
#